data_AF-A0A0G0MPY0-F1
#
_entry.id   AF-A0A0G0MPY0-F1
#
_cell.length_a   1.000
_cell.length_b   1.000
_cell.length_c   1.000
_cell.angle_alpha   90.00
_cell.angle_beta   90.00
_cell.angle_gamma   90.00
#
_symmetry.space_group_name_H-M   'P 1'
#
loop_
_entity.id
_entity.type
_entity.pdbx_description
1 polymer ?
#
loop_
_entity_poly.entity_id
_entity_poly.type
_entity_poly.pdbx_seq_one_letter_code
_entity_poly.pdbx_strand_id
1 'polypeptide(L)'
;MSVKIADLAEKLGLTSAELKKKMKESGFDVKPQTRVIEEETAKLFEAEFGKKTEAKVEKKSEKKAEAVEVPEAVEEKEPEKVEEVYEEIIDEQLDREIIKAQRRMTAGKDIRSKKSEKPSYQQPIAAPQIIDGSIEIPDVISVKEFAEKTGLPVAKVIGELMKNGILANINQQLDFETAQIIADDLKIQLKRKRTSASAADIMEGNLSSLLKEDNSSDMKVRPPIVVVMGHVDHGKTKLLDKIRSTKVVEGEAGGITQKIGAYQIEHKGRKITFLDTPGHEAFTAMRARGAKVTDIAILVVASDEGIKPQTIEALNHAKEAEVPIIVALNKIDKPESNVEMVKGQLSEYGLIPEEWGGKTIMVPVSAITGQGVDTILEMVLLVADMENLRANANREAVGTVIESHLDKSFGPVASIVVNTGTLKIGDNVVIGSVFGKVKAMKDWSGKNIISAGPSMPASIAGLSKTPQSGDILHTLPDEKTARERAMQVENLLKGKSTATGLGDIISQIKSGALKTLKIVLKADSKGSLEALKESLGKIHNDEVALKIIHGAIGNITESDVVMASASQGVVIGFNTIVSPHVARVAEIHGVDISTYNIIYKLIEDIQGILTGMLEPEIIETILGQAQVLQVFFNKKQTTIAGCKVIKDLVRNKAKLRVIRDGKVIGAGEIQSLKKVSEPVNELGEGQECGIKYFGDVILQVDDILEAYMTERRKKELKLS
;
A
#
# COMPACT_ATOMS: atom_id res chain seq x y z
N MET A 1 -56.96 -32.10 -12.85
CA MET A 1 -56.51 -32.59 -14.17
C MET A 1 -55.16 -33.28 -13.97
N SER A 2 -54.79 -34.26 -14.79
CA SER A 2 -53.60 -35.10 -14.56
C SER A 2 -52.62 -34.95 -15.74
N VAL A 3 -51.35 -34.68 -15.46
CA VAL A 3 -50.30 -34.36 -16.45
C VAL A 3 -49.41 -35.58 -16.69
N LYS A 4 -49.12 -35.91 -17.95
CA LYS A 4 -48.21 -37.02 -18.28
C LYS A 4 -46.78 -36.63 -17.91
N ILE A 5 -46.08 -37.55 -17.25
CA ILE A 5 -44.68 -37.35 -16.84
C ILE A 5 -43.76 -37.17 -18.06
N ALA A 6 -44.09 -37.79 -19.20
CA ALA A 6 -43.32 -37.65 -20.43
C ALA A 6 -43.32 -36.19 -20.95
N ASP A 7 -44.50 -35.58 -21.03
CA ASP A 7 -44.68 -34.21 -21.52
C ASP A 7 -44.01 -33.19 -20.59
N LEU A 8 -44.07 -33.43 -19.27
CA LEU A 8 -43.37 -32.62 -18.28
C LEU A 8 -41.84 -32.76 -18.36
N ALA A 9 -41.35 -33.98 -18.60
CA ALA A 9 -39.93 -34.24 -18.74
C ALA A 9 -39.35 -33.57 -20.00
N GLU A 10 -40.10 -33.61 -21.11
CA GLU A 10 -39.71 -32.95 -22.35
C GLU A 10 -39.63 -31.42 -22.18
N LYS A 11 -40.62 -30.80 -21.52
CA LYS A 11 -40.59 -29.37 -21.21
C LYS A 11 -39.38 -28.96 -20.36
N LEU A 12 -38.95 -29.82 -19.44
CA LEU A 12 -37.81 -29.57 -18.55
C LEU A 12 -36.46 -30.03 -19.15
N GLY A 13 -36.45 -30.56 -20.38
CA GLY A 13 -35.25 -31.06 -21.05
C GLY A 13 -34.62 -32.29 -20.37
N LEU A 14 -35.42 -33.11 -19.68
CA LEU A 14 -35.00 -34.30 -18.94
C LEU A 14 -35.62 -35.57 -19.53
N THR A 15 -35.01 -36.73 -19.28
CA THR A 15 -35.69 -38.01 -19.56
C THR A 15 -36.73 -38.33 -18.48
N SER A 16 -37.78 -39.09 -18.83
CA SER A 16 -38.81 -39.46 -17.85
C SER A 16 -38.29 -40.26 -16.65
N ALA A 17 -37.13 -40.94 -16.79
CA ALA A 17 -36.48 -41.65 -15.71
C ALA A 17 -35.75 -40.69 -14.74
N GLU A 18 -35.07 -39.68 -15.28
CA GLU A 18 -34.38 -38.65 -14.48
C GLU A 18 -35.38 -37.76 -13.72
N LEU A 19 -36.49 -37.39 -14.37
CA LEU A 19 -37.54 -36.62 -13.72
C LEU A 19 -38.13 -37.38 -12.53
N LYS A 20 -38.43 -38.68 -12.68
CA LYS A 20 -38.91 -39.52 -11.58
C LYS A 20 -37.91 -39.66 -10.44
N LYS A 21 -36.62 -39.77 -10.76
CA LYS A 21 -35.55 -39.83 -9.74
C LYS A 21 -35.50 -38.53 -8.93
N LYS A 22 -35.53 -37.38 -9.60
CA LYS A 22 -35.57 -36.07 -8.94
C LYS A 22 -36.84 -35.86 -8.11
N MET A 23 -38.00 -36.28 -8.60
CA MET A 23 -39.25 -36.21 -7.82
C MET A 23 -39.15 -37.01 -6.52
N LYS A 24 -38.49 -38.18 -6.56
CA LYS A 24 -38.25 -39.00 -5.36
C LYS A 24 -37.23 -38.37 -4.41
N GLU A 25 -36.17 -37.75 -4.93
CA GLU A 25 -35.18 -37.01 -4.13
C GLU A 25 -35.80 -35.79 -3.44
N SER A 26 -36.75 -35.10 -4.10
CA SER A 26 -37.53 -33.99 -3.52
C SER A 26 -38.70 -34.45 -2.61
N GLY A 27 -38.78 -35.74 -2.26
CA GLY A 27 -39.73 -36.25 -1.28
C GLY A 27 -41.12 -36.64 -1.81
N PHE A 28 -41.35 -36.67 -3.13
CA PHE A 28 -42.62 -37.14 -3.71
C PHE A 28 -42.59 -38.67 -3.95
N ASP A 29 -43.57 -39.40 -3.42
CA ASP A 29 -43.65 -40.86 -3.55
C ASP A 29 -44.23 -41.30 -4.90
N VAL A 30 -43.38 -41.30 -5.94
CA VAL A 30 -43.76 -41.72 -7.30
C VAL A 30 -43.30 -43.15 -7.56
N LYS A 31 -44.24 -44.10 -7.68
CA LYS A 31 -43.94 -45.49 -8.07
C LYS A 31 -43.31 -45.54 -9.48
N PRO A 32 -42.41 -46.50 -9.76
CA PRO A 32 -41.68 -46.56 -11.04
C PRO A 32 -42.59 -46.63 -12.28
N GLN A 33 -43.75 -47.28 -12.13
CA GLN A 33 -44.71 -47.51 -13.21
C GLN A 33 -45.72 -46.36 -13.42
N THR A 34 -45.73 -45.35 -12.55
CA THR A 34 -46.64 -44.20 -12.66
C THR A 34 -46.33 -43.42 -13.95
N ARG A 35 -47.37 -43.11 -14.75
CA ARG A 35 -47.23 -42.39 -16.03
C ARG A 35 -47.79 -40.96 -15.99
N VAL A 36 -48.61 -40.66 -14.98
CA VAL A 36 -49.35 -39.41 -14.85
C VAL A 36 -49.26 -38.94 -13.42
N ILE A 37 -49.11 -37.63 -13.21
CA ILE A 37 -49.06 -36.98 -11.91
C ILE A 37 -50.12 -35.88 -11.83
N GLU A 38 -50.43 -35.42 -10.63
CA GLU A 38 -51.41 -34.36 -10.41
C GLU A 38 -50.85 -33.02 -10.88
N GLU A 39 -51.71 -32.17 -11.44
CA GLU A 39 -51.31 -30.89 -12.02
C GLU A 39 -50.66 -29.93 -11.01
N GLU A 40 -51.05 -29.99 -9.72
CA GLU A 40 -50.40 -29.21 -8.67
C GLU A 40 -48.94 -29.62 -8.46
N THR A 41 -48.67 -30.94 -8.43
CA THR A 41 -47.30 -31.46 -8.33
C THR A 41 -46.45 -31.13 -9.56
N ALA A 42 -47.06 -31.13 -10.75
CA ALA A 42 -46.38 -30.74 -11.99
C ALA A 42 -46.00 -29.25 -11.98
N LYS A 43 -46.90 -28.37 -11.52
CA LYS A 43 -46.65 -26.93 -11.41
C LYS A 43 -45.57 -26.59 -10.38
N LEU A 44 -45.54 -27.29 -9.26
CA LEU A 44 -44.49 -27.13 -8.24
C LEU A 44 -43.11 -27.47 -8.82
N PHE A 45 -43.03 -28.57 -9.59
CA PHE A 45 -41.79 -28.98 -10.23
C PHE A 45 -41.35 -28.04 -11.37
N GLU A 46 -42.30 -27.52 -12.15
CA GLU A 46 -42.02 -26.47 -13.15
C GLU A 46 -41.50 -25.19 -12.50
N ALA A 47 -42.04 -24.78 -11.35
CA ALA A 47 -41.59 -23.58 -10.64
C ALA A 47 -40.16 -23.72 -10.07
N GLU A 48 -39.82 -24.91 -9.56
CA GLU A 48 -38.53 -25.17 -8.93
C GLU A 48 -37.41 -25.40 -9.95
N PHE A 49 -37.69 -26.08 -11.07
CA PHE A 49 -36.68 -26.43 -12.07
C PHE A 49 -36.72 -25.58 -13.34
N GLY A 50 -37.85 -24.96 -13.69
CA GLY A 50 -37.98 -24.10 -14.88
C GLY A 50 -37.09 -22.86 -14.83
N LYS A 51 -36.91 -22.27 -13.64
CA LYS A 51 -36.06 -21.08 -13.42
C LYS A 51 -34.56 -21.31 -13.68
N LYS A 52 -34.07 -22.56 -13.63
CA LYS A 52 -32.65 -22.88 -13.92
C LYS A 52 -32.35 -22.98 -15.42
N THR A 53 -33.37 -23.13 -16.26
CA THR A 53 -33.24 -23.28 -17.72
C THR A 53 -33.38 -21.95 -18.47
N GLU A 54 -34.22 -21.02 -17.98
CA GLU A 54 -34.34 -19.66 -18.57
C GLU A 54 -33.10 -18.78 -18.31
N ALA A 55 -32.38 -19.02 -17.20
CA ALA A 55 -31.13 -18.32 -16.89
C ALA A 55 -29.93 -18.63 -17.83
N LYS A 56 -30.05 -19.60 -18.75
CA LYS A 56 -29.00 -19.94 -19.72
C LYS A 56 -29.22 -19.41 -21.15
N VAL A 57 -30.39 -18.86 -21.48
CA VAL A 57 -30.70 -18.43 -22.86
C VAL A 57 -30.68 -16.90 -23.04
N GLU A 58 -30.87 -16.09 -22.00
CA GLU A 58 -31.03 -14.63 -22.16
C GLU A 58 -29.78 -13.75 -21.89
N LYS A 59 -28.60 -14.31 -21.62
CA LYS A 59 -27.34 -13.53 -21.55
C LYS A 59 -26.72 -13.26 -22.93
N LYS A 60 -27.53 -12.80 -23.89
CA LYS A 60 -27.06 -12.30 -25.19
C LYS A 60 -27.87 -11.13 -25.78
N SER A 61 -28.34 -10.18 -24.98
CA SER A 61 -28.57 -8.80 -25.46
C SER A 61 -28.79 -7.83 -24.31
N GLU A 62 -28.47 -6.57 -24.56
CA GLU A 62 -28.11 -5.55 -23.59
C GLU A 62 -29.29 -4.79 -22.94
N LYS A 63 -29.01 -4.31 -21.71
CA LYS A 63 -29.25 -2.97 -21.14
C LYS A 63 -30.67 -2.50 -20.70
N LYS A 64 -30.70 -2.25 -19.39
CA LYS A 64 -31.01 -0.98 -18.66
C LYS A 64 -32.44 -0.68 -18.16
N ALA A 65 -32.48 -0.60 -16.82
CA ALA A 65 -32.91 0.53 -15.97
C ALA A 65 -34.37 0.60 -15.46
N GLU A 66 -34.51 0.19 -14.19
CA GLU A 66 -35.06 0.92 -13.01
C GLU A 66 -36.34 1.77 -13.13
N ALA A 67 -37.35 1.48 -12.28
CA ALA A 67 -37.60 2.15 -10.99
C ALA A 67 -38.83 1.52 -10.27
N VAL A 68 -38.66 0.95 -9.06
CA VAL A 68 -39.04 1.44 -7.69
C VAL A 68 -40.55 1.47 -7.38
N GLU A 69 -41.00 0.66 -6.40
CA GLU A 69 -41.56 1.10 -5.09
C GLU A 69 -41.93 -0.10 -4.18
N VAL A 70 -41.77 0.13 -2.87
CA VAL A 70 -41.82 -0.78 -1.70
C VAL A 70 -43.07 -0.40 -0.88
N PRO A 71 -43.74 -1.27 -0.07
CA PRO A 71 -43.37 -1.40 1.35
C PRO A 71 -43.66 -2.74 2.09
N GLU A 72 -42.81 -2.97 3.11
CA GLU A 72 -43.06 -3.39 4.51
C GLU A 72 -43.43 -4.82 4.98
N ALA A 73 -42.47 -5.35 5.78
CA ALA A 73 -42.52 -5.95 7.13
C ALA A 73 -43.35 -7.21 7.45
N VAL A 74 -42.70 -8.25 8.05
CA VAL A 74 -42.83 -8.74 9.45
C VAL A 74 -41.65 -9.70 9.81
N GLU A 75 -41.32 -9.74 11.10
CA GLU A 75 -40.16 -10.26 11.86
C GLU A 75 -39.81 -11.77 11.87
N GLU A 76 -38.50 -11.99 12.10
CA GLU A 76 -37.75 -12.97 12.93
C GLU A 76 -37.96 -14.50 12.85
N LYS A 77 -36.86 -15.20 12.53
CA LYS A 77 -36.12 -16.14 13.43
C LYS A 77 -34.82 -16.67 12.79
N GLU A 78 -33.73 -16.70 13.56
CA GLU A 78 -32.41 -17.25 13.19
C GLU A 78 -32.43 -18.77 12.91
N PRO A 79 -31.45 -19.29 12.13
CA PRO A 79 -30.54 -20.25 12.77
C PRO A 79 -29.06 -20.16 12.32
N GLU A 80 -28.17 -20.18 13.32
CA GLU A 80 -26.78 -20.63 13.20
C GLU A 80 -26.69 -22.18 13.12
N LYS A 81 -25.53 -22.68 12.66
CA LYS A 81 -25.03 -24.07 12.67
C LYS A 81 -25.46 -25.00 11.53
N VAL A 82 -24.97 -24.72 10.33
CA VAL A 82 -25.04 -25.67 9.20
C VAL A 82 -23.67 -26.02 8.61
N GLU A 83 -22.61 -25.23 8.80
CA GLU A 83 -21.31 -25.49 8.15
C GLU A 83 -20.42 -26.55 8.86
N GLU A 84 -20.49 -26.69 10.19
CA GLU A 84 -19.64 -27.66 10.92
C GLU A 84 -20.00 -29.14 10.66
N VAL A 85 -21.23 -29.42 10.21
CA VAL A 85 -21.70 -30.80 9.98
C VAL A 85 -21.28 -31.33 8.60
N TYR A 86 -20.90 -30.46 7.65
CA TYR A 86 -20.48 -30.89 6.31
C TYR A 86 -19.02 -31.31 6.22
N GLU A 87 -18.13 -30.79 7.08
CA GLU A 87 -16.72 -31.19 7.09
C GLU A 87 -16.50 -32.56 7.76
N GLU A 88 -17.21 -32.88 8.85
CA GLU A 88 -17.07 -34.19 9.52
C GLU A 88 -17.53 -35.39 8.67
N ILE A 89 -18.54 -35.20 7.80
CA ILE A 89 -19.07 -36.29 6.95
C ILE A 89 -18.12 -36.62 5.79
N ILE A 90 -17.32 -35.65 5.33
CA ILE A 90 -16.39 -35.83 4.21
C ILE A 90 -15.12 -36.56 4.67
N ASP A 91 -14.63 -36.25 5.87
CA ASP A 91 -13.42 -36.89 6.42
C ASP A 91 -13.66 -38.36 6.83
N GLU A 92 -14.83 -38.70 7.39
CA GLU A 92 -15.15 -40.11 7.69
C GLU A 92 -15.28 -41.00 6.43
N GLN A 93 -15.65 -40.42 5.28
CA GLN A 93 -15.80 -41.15 4.02
C GLN A 93 -14.45 -41.44 3.36
N LEU A 94 -13.49 -40.50 3.42
CA LEU A 94 -12.14 -40.68 2.90
C LEU A 94 -11.34 -41.72 3.67
N ASP A 95 -11.45 -41.74 5.00
CA ASP A 95 -10.74 -42.72 5.85
C ASP A 95 -11.25 -44.16 5.65
N ARG A 96 -12.56 -44.34 5.36
CA ARG A 96 -13.12 -45.67 5.05
C ARG A 96 -12.67 -46.21 3.69
N GLU A 97 -12.38 -45.34 2.71
CA GLU A 97 -11.89 -45.78 1.39
C GLU A 97 -10.42 -46.20 1.45
N ILE A 98 -9.59 -45.52 2.23
CA ILE A 98 -8.16 -45.85 2.40
C ILE A 98 -7.99 -47.20 3.11
N ILE A 99 -8.80 -47.49 4.14
CA ILE A 99 -8.78 -48.78 4.85
C ILE A 99 -9.26 -49.94 3.97
N LYS A 100 -10.22 -49.69 3.05
CA LYS A 100 -10.67 -50.71 2.07
C LYS A 100 -9.65 -50.97 0.97
N ALA A 101 -8.85 -49.98 0.58
CA ALA A 101 -7.77 -50.13 -0.39
C ALA A 101 -6.59 -50.94 0.17
N GLN A 102 -6.22 -50.74 1.44
CA GLN A 102 -5.15 -51.51 2.09
C GLN A 102 -5.52 -52.97 2.35
N ARG A 103 -6.79 -53.29 2.64
CA ARG A 103 -7.24 -54.68 2.89
C ARG A 103 -7.35 -55.54 1.62
N ARG A 104 -7.35 -54.94 0.42
CA ARG A 104 -7.40 -55.66 -0.87
C ARG A 104 -6.02 -56.12 -1.37
N MET A 105 -4.92 -55.61 -0.80
CA MET A 105 -3.56 -56.03 -1.17
C MET A 105 -2.99 -57.17 -0.29
N THR A 106 -3.76 -57.71 0.66
CA THR A 106 -3.26 -58.68 1.65
C THR A 106 -4.15 -59.91 1.86
N ALA A 107 -4.77 -60.45 0.79
CA ALA A 107 -5.55 -61.69 0.89
C ALA A 107 -5.42 -62.60 -0.35
N GLY A 108 -4.58 -63.63 -0.24
CA GLY A 108 -4.83 -64.95 -0.81
C GLY A 108 -3.90 -65.46 -1.93
N LYS A 109 -2.92 -66.32 -1.57
CA LYS A 109 -2.91 -67.75 -1.98
C LYS A 109 -1.73 -68.57 -1.41
N ASP A 110 -2.05 -69.30 -0.36
CA ASP A 110 -1.77 -70.70 0.02
C ASP A 110 -0.49 -71.51 -0.35
N ILE A 111 0.19 -71.95 0.72
CA ILE A 111 0.50 -73.34 1.15
C ILE A 111 1.39 -74.26 0.26
N ARG A 112 2.61 -74.63 0.74
CA ARG A 112 2.93 -75.97 1.35
C ARG A 112 4.40 -76.18 1.79
N SER A 113 4.57 -76.44 3.09
CA SER A 113 5.49 -77.37 3.81
C SER A 113 6.95 -77.64 3.36
N LYS A 114 7.91 -77.39 4.27
CA LYS A 114 8.71 -78.44 4.96
C LYS A 114 9.54 -77.88 6.14
N LYS A 115 9.48 -78.60 7.28
CA LYS A 115 10.43 -78.62 8.43
C LYS A 115 11.89 -78.75 7.92
N SER A 116 12.98 -78.42 8.62
CA SER A 116 13.31 -78.05 10.01
C SER A 116 14.81 -77.69 10.01
N GLU A 117 15.27 -76.91 10.99
CA GLU A 117 16.56 -77.01 11.72
C GLU A 117 17.17 -75.64 12.06
N LYS A 118 17.69 -75.55 13.29
CA LYS A 118 18.33 -74.38 13.90
C LYS A 118 19.59 -73.98 13.13
N PRO A 119 20.00 -72.70 13.23
CA PRO A 119 21.43 -72.44 13.42
C PRO A 119 21.69 -71.53 14.61
N SER A 120 22.45 -72.08 15.55
CA SER A 120 23.46 -71.35 16.30
C SER A 120 24.67 -71.19 15.37
N TYR A 121 25.08 -69.95 15.09
CA TYR A 121 26.42 -69.41 15.35
C TYR A 121 26.53 -67.99 14.78
N GLN A 122 27.18 -67.13 15.55
CA GLN A 122 27.41 -65.71 15.32
C GLN A 122 28.28 -65.44 14.08
N GLN A 123 27.97 -64.36 13.35
CA GLN A 123 29.00 -63.52 12.74
C GLN A 123 28.77 -62.06 13.15
N PRO A 124 29.83 -61.30 13.46
CA PRO A 124 29.74 -59.93 13.93
C PRO A 124 29.20 -59.00 12.85
N ILE A 125 28.33 -58.08 13.26
CA ILE A 125 27.83 -56.97 12.43
C ILE A 125 29.05 -56.20 11.93
N ALA A 126 29.23 -56.18 10.62
CA ALA A 126 30.24 -55.37 9.95
C ALA A 126 30.04 -53.89 10.34
N ALA A 127 31.13 -53.22 10.71
CA ALA A 127 31.14 -51.79 10.94
C ALA A 127 30.62 -51.06 9.68
N PRO A 128 29.76 -50.04 9.83
CA PRO A 128 29.31 -49.25 8.68
C PRO A 128 30.51 -48.57 8.02
N GLN A 129 30.67 -48.79 6.73
CA GLN A 129 31.66 -48.14 5.88
C GLN A 129 31.37 -46.63 5.87
N ILE A 130 32.37 -45.84 6.25
CA ILE A 130 32.37 -44.39 6.13
C ILE A 130 32.44 -44.07 4.63
N ILE A 131 31.44 -43.37 4.11
CA ILE A 131 31.44 -42.88 2.73
C ILE A 131 32.34 -41.65 2.72
N ASP A 132 33.58 -41.81 2.25
CA ASP A 132 34.48 -40.69 1.97
C ASP A 132 33.97 -39.92 0.74
N GLY A 133 33.20 -38.87 1.01
CA GLY A 133 32.75 -37.90 0.01
C GLY A 133 32.03 -36.75 0.71
N SER A 134 32.37 -35.51 0.35
CA SER A 134 31.77 -34.32 0.96
C SER A 134 30.27 -34.26 0.64
N ILE A 135 29.41 -34.18 1.66
CA ILE A 135 27.95 -34.22 1.49
C ILE A 135 27.39 -32.80 1.38
N GLU A 136 26.56 -32.56 0.37
CA GLU A 136 25.95 -31.25 0.13
C GLU A 136 24.58 -31.08 0.81
N ILE A 137 24.49 -30.07 1.68
CA ILE A 137 23.30 -29.82 2.52
C ILE A 137 22.82 -28.36 2.31
N PRO A 138 21.49 -28.12 2.20
CA PRO A 138 20.89 -26.78 2.15
C PRO A 138 21.00 -26.04 3.49
N ASP A 139 20.61 -24.76 3.53
CA ASP A 139 20.71 -23.92 4.73
C ASP A 139 19.85 -24.38 5.90
N VAL A 140 18.74 -25.06 5.61
CA VAL A 140 17.86 -25.69 6.60
C VAL A 140 17.50 -27.09 6.11
N ILE A 141 17.69 -28.10 6.97
CA ILE A 141 17.40 -29.50 6.67
C ILE A 141 16.68 -30.17 7.84
N SER A 142 15.74 -31.07 7.59
CA SER A 142 15.13 -31.84 8.68
C SER A 142 16.09 -32.90 9.24
N VAL A 143 15.95 -33.27 10.52
CA VAL A 143 16.75 -34.35 11.14
C VAL A 143 16.66 -35.66 10.33
N LYS A 144 15.47 -35.96 9.80
CA LYS A 144 15.24 -37.13 8.92
C LYS A 144 16.05 -37.04 7.62
N GLU A 145 15.95 -35.93 6.90
CA GLU A 145 16.68 -35.75 5.63
C GLU A 145 18.20 -35.69 5.85
N PHE A 146 18.64 -35.12 6.98
CA PHE A 146 20.05 -35.11 7.36
C PHE A 146 20.58 -36.52 7.60
N ALA A 147 19.82 -37.35 8.32
CA ALA A 147 20.16 -38.76 8.55
C ALA A 147 20.20 -39.56 7.24
N GLU A 148 19.23 -39.35 6.34
CA GLU A 148 19.19 -39.98 5.02
C GLU A 148 20.39 -39.57 4.15
N LYS A 149 20.73 -38.28 4.11
CA LYS A 149 21.87 -37.77 3.32
C LYS A 149 23.22 -38.24 3.86
N THR A 150 23.36 -38.33 5.17
CA THR A 150 24.59 -38.79 5.83
C THR A 150 24.71 -40.32 5.88
N GLY A 151 23.66 -41.06 5.49
CA GLY A 151 23.62 -42.51 5.58
C GLY A 151 23.60 -43.04 7.03
N LEU A 152 23.26 -42.19 7.99
CA LEU A 152 23.27 -42.52 9.42
C LEU A 152 21.85 -42.84 9.93
N PRO A 153 21.72 -43.74 10.93
CA PRO A 153 20.43 -43.95 11.60
C PRO A 153 19.94 -42.68 12.30
N VAL A 154 18.65 -42.34 12.13
CA VAL A 154 18.01 -41.15 12.74
C VAL A 154 18.25 -41.07 14.26
N ALA A 155 18.21 -42.21 14.95
CA ALA A 155 18.47 -42.29 16.39
C ALA A 155 19.90 -41.83 16.77
N LYS A 156 20.89 -42.06 15.91
CA LYS A 156 22.28 -41.64 16.14
C LYS A 156 22.44 -40.12 15.98
N VAL A 157 21.76 -39.54 14.99
CA VAL A 157 21.73 -38.08 14.76
C VAL A 157 21.03 -37.36 15.93
N ILE A 158 19.88 -37.87 16.38
CA ILE A 158 19.17 -37.33 17.55
C ILE A 158 20.04 -37.46 18.82
N GLY A 159 20.74 -38.58 18.98
CA GLY A 159 21.66 -38.77 20.12
C GLY A 159 22.78 -37.74 20.17
N GLU A 160 23.34 -37.36 19.01
CA GLU A 160 24.42 -36.34 18.95
C GLU A 160 23.89 -34.92 19.15
N LEU A 161 22.69 -34.62 18.63
CA LEU A 161 21.96 -33.38 18.94
C LEU A 161 21.76 -33.21 20.44
N MET A 162 21.34 -34.28 21.13
CA MET A 162 21.12 -34.25 22.58
C MET A 162 22.41 -34.05 23.37
N LYS A 163 23.54 -34.63 22.94
CA LYS A 163 24.85 -34.39 23.59
C LYS A 163 25.31 -32.95 23.47
N ASN A 164 25.00 -32.32 22.33
CA ASN A 164 25.25 -30.90 22.09
C ASN A 164 24.17 -29.99 22.72
N GLY A 165 23.29 -30.53 23.57
CA GLY A 165 22.30 -29.77 24.34
C GLY A 165 21.02 -29.42 23.57
N ILE A 166 20.83 -29.96 22.36
CA ILE A 166 19.69 -29.66 21.50
C ILE A 166 18.70 -30.83 21.53
N LEU A 167 17.52 -30.60 22.13
CA LEU A 167 16.42 -31.55 22.07
C LEU A 167 15.71 -31.42 20.72
N ALA A 168 15.79 -32.47 19.90
CA ALA A 168 15.22 -32.48 18.56
C ALA A 168 14.37 -33.72 18.27
N ASN A 169 13.26 -33.53 17.54
CA ASN A 169 12.44 -34.62 17.01
C ASN A 169 12.76 -34.91 15.53
N ILE A 170 12.21 -36.00 14.97
CA ILE A 170 12.52 -36.49 13.61
C ILE A 170 12.25 -35.44 12.52
N ASN A 171 11.24 -34.58 12.71
CA ASN A 171 10.79 -33.60 11.72
C ASN A 171 11.33 -32.19 12.01
N GLN A 172 12.16 -32.04 13.04
CA GLN A 172 12.71 -30.75 13.42
C GLN A 172 13.70 -30.27 12.36
N GLN A 173 13.62 -28.98 12.07
CA GLN A 173 14.53 -28.31 11.15
C GLN A 173 15.83 -27.94 11.88
N LEU A 174 16.95 -28.23 11.24
CA LEU A 174 18.31 -27.89 11.65
C LEU A 174 18.86 -26.87 10.67
N ASP A 175 19.47 -25.82 11.20
CA ASP A 175 20.29 -24.87 10.45
C ASP A 175 21.65 -25.50 10.09
N PHE A 176 22.30 -24.94 9.06
CA PHE A 176 23.59 -25.44 8.57
C PHE A 176 24.69 -25.43 9.64
N GLU A 177 24.72 -24.44 10.54
CA GLU A 177 25.77 -24.33 11.57
C GLU A 177 25.62 -25.46 12.60
N THR A 178 24.40 -25.69 13.08
CA THR A 178 24.09 -26.85 13.94
C THR A 178 24.38 -28.18 13.24
N ALA A 179 23.99 -28.32 11.96
CA ALA A 179 24.24 -29.51 11.16
C ALA A 179 25.75 -29.76 10.94
N GLN A 180 26.54 -28.68 10.80
CA GLN A 180 27.99 -28.74 10.66
C GLN A 180 28.67 -29.19 11.95
N ILE A 181 28.25 -28.68 13.11
CA ILE A 181 28.78 -29.11 14.41
C ILE A 181 28.58 -30.63 14.59
N ILE A 182 27.37 -31.13 14.31
CA ILE A 182 27.06 -32.55 14.40
C ILE A 182 27.85 -33.37 13.39
N ALA A 183 28.02 -32.85 12.17
CA ALA A 183 28.78 -33.55 11.14
C ALA A 183 30.28 -33.60 11.46
N ASP A 184 30.85 -32.55 12.05
CA ASP A 184 32.24 -32.52 12.51
C ASP A 184 32.46 -33.55 13.64
N ASP A 185 31.55 -33.64 14.61
CA ASP A 185 31.57 -34.67 15.66
C ASP A 185 31.48 -36.10 15.09
N LEU A 186 30.75 -36.26 13.98
CA LEU A 186 30.58 -37.53 13.27
C LEU A 186 31.64 -37.77 12.18
N LYS A 187 32.62 -36.86 12.05
CA LYS A 187 33.71 -36.87 11.04
C LYS A 187 33.22 -36.89 9.59
N ILE A 188 32.12 -36.22 9.30
CA ILE A 188 31.55 -36.07 7.96
C ILE A 188 31.83 -34.65 7.48
N GLN A 189 32.48 -34.50 6.33
CA GLN A 189 32.65 -33.19 5.72
C GLN A 189 31.36 -32.75 5.01
N LEU A 190 30.78 -31.65 5.47
CA LEU A 190 29.67 -30.99 4.79
C LEU A 190 30.16 -29.88 3.87
N LYS A 191 29.59 -29.81 2.67
CA LYS A 191 29.67 -28.63 1.82
C LYS A 191 28.30 -27.96 1.79
N ARG A 192 28.30 -26.64 1.99
CA ARG A 192 27.08 -25.85 1.90
C ARG A 192 26.62 -25.85 0.44
N LYS A 193 25.44 -26.40 0.17
CA LYS A 193 24.83 -26.30 -1.15
C LYS A 193 24.30 -24.88 -1.31
N ARG A 194 25.12 -23.98 -1.85
CA ARG A 194 24.65 -22.68 -2.34
C ARG A 194 23.77 -22.93 -3.56
N THR A 195 22.49 -23.23 -3.34
CA THR A 195 21.49 -22.93 -4.36
C THR A 195 21.51 -21.42 -4.59
N SER A 196 21.63 -21.02 -5.85
CA SER A 196 21.49 -19.65 -6.29
C SER A 196 20.25 -19.01 -5.62
N ALA A 197 20.54 -18.03 -4.76
CA ALA A 197 19.62 -17.23 -3.94
C ALA A 197 18.78 -18.03 -2.92
N SER A 198 19.07 -17.86 -1.62
CA SER A 198 18.15 -18.28 -0.57
C SER A 198 16.90 -17.38 -0.57
N ALA A 199 15.77 -17.86 -0.04
CA ALA A 199 14.56 -17.04 0.11
C ALA A 199 14.80 -15.82 1.02
N ALA A 200 15.78 -15.90 1.93
CA ALA A 200 16.22 -14.80 2.79
C ALA A 200 16.93 -13.69 1.98
N ASP A 201 17.79 -14.05 1.01
CA ASP A 201 18.49 -13.07 0.15
C ASP A 201 17.53 -12.25 -0.72
N ILE A 202 16.46 -12.89 -1.22
CA ILE A 202 15.39 -12.25 -1.98
C ILE A 202 14.54 -11.35 -1.07
N MET A 203 14.30 -11.77 0.18
CA MET A 203 13.50 -11.02 1.16
C MET A 203 14.23 -9.80 1.73
N GLU A 204 15.56 -9.88 1.92
CA GLU A 204 16.37 -8.78 2.44
C GLU A 204 16.78 -7.75 1.38
N GLY A 205 16.45 -7.99 0.09
CA GLY A 205 16.83 -7.07 -0.98
C GLY A 205 18.35 -6.97 -1.16
N ASN A 206 19.11 -7.99 -0.75
CA ASN A 206 20.57 -8.02 -0.84
C ASN A 206 21.00 -8.32 -2.28
N LEU A 207 20.80 -7.34 -3.15
CA LEU A 207 21.20 -7.32 -4.55
C LEU A 207 22.70 -7.69 -4.71
N SER A 208 23.54 -7.31 -3.74
CA SER A 208 24.97 -7.62 -3.67
C SER A 208 25.30 -9.12 -3.59
N SER A 209 24.41 -9.96 -3.05
CA SER A 209 24.60 -11.42 -2.99
C SER A 209 24.24 -12.10 -4.32
N LEU A 210 23.23 -11.58 -5.02
CA LEU A 210 22.72 -12.08 -6.31
C LEU A 210 23.61 -11.65 -7.48
N LEU A 211 24.27 -10.49 -7.35
CA LEU A 211 25.21 -9.94 -8.32
C LEU A 211 26.62 -10.54 -8.26
N LYS A 212 26.95 -11.34 -7.23
CA LYS A 212 28.25 -12.04 -7.19
C LYS A 212 28.30 -13.07 -8.32
N GLU A 213 29.35 -12.98 -9.12
CA GLU A 213 29.60 -13.85 -10.27
C GLU A 213 30.82 -14.75 -10.03
N ASP A 214 30.73 -15.98 -10.52
CA ASP A 214 31.77 -17.00 -10.36
C ASP A 214 32.95 -16.83 -11.34
N ASN A 215 32.80 -16.08 -12.46
CA ASN A 215 33.84 -15.90 -13.48
C ASN A 215 33.92 -14.46 -14.04
N SER A 216 35.09 -13.83 -13.92
CA SER A 216 35.33 -12.45 -14.34
C SER A 216 35.42 -12.23 -15.86
N SER A 217 35.50 -13.30 -16.66
CA SER A 217 35.68 -13.24 -18.12
C SER A 217 34.43 -12.86 -18.92
N ASP A 218 33.24 -13.10 -18.37
CA ASP A 218 31.96 -12.83 -19.06
C ASP A 218 31.41 -11.41 -18.78
N MET A 219 32.09 -10.66 -17.93
CA MET A 219 31.74 -9.30 -17.53
C MET A 219 32.00 -8.30 -18.67
N LYS A 220 30.93 -7.79 -19.28
CA LYS A 220 31.00 -6.76 -20.33
C LYS A 220 30.64 -5.40 -19.74
N VAL A 221 31.18 -4.34 -20.36
CA VAL A 221 30.81 -2.95 -20.03
C VAL A 221 29.31 -2.78 -20.25
N ARG A 222 28.61 -2.25 -19.24
CA ARG A 222 27.17 -1.98 -19.31
C ARG A 222 26.89 -0.48 -19.31
N PRO A 223 25.72 -0.04 -19.83
CA PRO A 223 25.27 1.34 -19.71
C PRO A 223 25.14 1.77 -18.24
N PRO A 224 25.52 3.00 -17.86
CA PRO A 224 25.23 3.52 -16.53
C PRO A 224 23.73 3.78 -16.36
N ILE A 225 23.22 3.49 -15.16
CA ILE A 225 21.89 3.87 -14.71
C ILE A 225 22.02 5.15 -13.87
N VAL A 226 21.37 6.21 -14.31
CA VAL A 226 21.52 7.56 -13.77
C VAL A 226 20.20 8.06 -13.23
N VAL A 227 20.16 8.52 -11.98
CA VAL A 227 18.98 9.16 -11.41
C VAL A 227 19.15 10.67 -11.38
N VAL A 228 18.08 11.41 -11.68
CA VAL A 228 18.07 12.86 -11.54
C VAL A 228 17.26 13.25 -10.30
N MET A 229 17.91 13.98 -9.39
CA MET A 229 17.37 14.39 -8.10
C MET A 229 17.50 15.91 -7.89
N GLY A 230 16.76 16.46 -6.92
CA GLY A 230 16.77 17.88 -6.58
C GLY A 230 15.40 18.41 -6.17
N HIS A 231 15.35 19.69 -5.79
CA HIS A 231 14.12 20.37 -5.35
C HIS A 231 13.10 20.54 -6.49
N VAL A 232 11.82 20.71 -6.13
CA VAL A 232 10.76 21.13 -7.07
C VAL A 232 11.18 22.42 -7.80
N ASP A 233 10.80 22.58 -9.06
CA ASP A 233 11.10 23.75 -9.90
C ASP A 233 12.58 24.09 -10.19
N HIS A 234 13.52 23.25 -9.73
CA HIS A 234 14.92 23.32 -10.16
C HIS A 234 15.16 22.85 -11.60
N GLY A 235 14.10 22.41 -12.31
CA GLY A 235 14.16 22.10 -13.73
C GLY A 235 14.66 20.69 -14.08
N LYS A 236 14.53 19.71 -13.17
CA LYS A 236 14.86 18.28 -13.42
C LYS A 236 14.18 17.73 -14.67
N THR A 237 12.85 17.82 -14.72
CA THR A 237 12.06 17.29 -15.85
C THR A 237 12.37 18.05 -17.14
N LYS A 238 12.63 19.36 -17.07
CA LYS A 238 13.07 20.15 -18.24
C LYS A 238 14.44 19.71 -18.75
N LEU A 239 15.38 19.41 -17.86
CA LEU A 239 16.69 18.88 -18.22
C LEU A 239 16.55 17.53 -18.91
N LEU A 240 15.75 16.63 -18.34
CA LEU A 240 15.46 15.32 -18.91
C LEU A 240 14.73 15.42 -20.26
N ASP A 241 13.78 16.33 -20.41
CA ASP A 241 13.08 16.62 -21.67
C ASP A 241 14.05 17.05 -22.77
N LYS A 242 14.99 17.94 -22.41
CA LYS A 242 16.03 18.40 -23.34
C LYS A 242 16.95 17.25 -23.75
N ILE A 243 17.36 16.41 -22.79
CA ILE A 243 18.15 15.21 -23.03
C ILE A 243 17.41 14.22 -23.94
N ARG A 244 16.10 14.06 -23.74
CA ARG A 244 15.27 13.11 -24.50
C ARG A 244 14.81 13.65 -25.85
N SER A 245 15.02 14.94 -26.14
CA SER A 245 14.46 15.64 -27.30
C SER A 245 12.94 15.50 -27.43
N THR A 246 12.23 15.44 -26.29
CA THR A 246 10.77 15.34 -26.22
C THR A 246 10.22 16.29 -25.17
N LYS A 247 8.92 16.52 -25.14
CA LYS A 247 8.27 17.39 -24.16
C LYS A 247 7.30 16.62 -23.25
N VAL A 248 7.79 16.02 -22.17
CA VAL A 248 6.94 15.38 -21.14
C VAL A 248 6.20 16.42 -20.32
N VAL A 249 6.88 17.52 -19.97
CA VAL A 249 6.35 18.53 -19.04
C VAL A 249 5.04 19.15 -19.54
N GLU A 250 4.87 19.27 -20.86
CA GLU A 250 3.63 19.80 -21.47
C GLU A 250 2.45 18.80 -21.41
N GLY A 251 2.72 17.49 -21.22
CA GLY A 251 1.70 16.44 -21.17
C GLY A 251 1.30 15.98 -19.76
N GLU A 252 2.07 16.32 -18.72
CA GLU A 252 1.78 15.93 -17.34
C GLU A 252 0.86 16.92 -16.62
N ALA A 253 -0.12 16.39 -15.89
CA ALA A 253 -1.05 17.22 -15.12
C ALA A 253 -0.30 18.01 -14.04
N GLY A 254 -0.43 19.34 -14.06
CA GLY A 254 0.25 20.24 -13.14
C GLY A 254 1.71 20.53 -13.48
N GLY A 255 2.24 20.04 -14.62
CA GLY A 255 3.61 20.32 -15.06
C GLY A 255 4.71 19.72 -14.18
N ILE A 256 4.39 18.67 -13.41
CA ILE A 256 5.31 18.02 -12.48
C ILE A 256 5.38 16.49 -12.69
N THR A 257 6.59 15.93 -12.56
CA THR A 257 6.80 14.47 -12.55
C THR A 257 6.22 13.88 -11.27
N GLN A 258 5.23 12.99 -11.39
CA GLN A 258 4.56 12.33 -10.24
C GLN A 258 4.77 10.80 -10.20
N LYS A 259 5.49 10.23 -11.17
CA LYS A 259 5.86 8.81 -11.28
C LYS A 259 7.33 8.64 -11.59
N ILE A 260 7.90 7.48 -11.28
CA ILE A 260 9.27 7.19 -11.70
C ILE A 260 9.25 6.70 -13.15
N GLY A 261 9.79 7.51 -14.06
CA GLY A 261 10.00 7.15 -15.46
C GLY A 261 11.39 6.57 -15.67
N ALA A 262 11.52 5.52 -16.48
CA ALA A 262 12.82 5.00 -16.90
C ALA A 262 12.92 5.03 -18.43
N TYR A 263 14.01 5.58 -18.97
CA TYR A 263 14.26 5.62 -20.41
C TYR A 263 15.74 5.51 -20.72
N GLN A 264 16.07 5.18 -21.97
CA GLN A 264 17.46 5.06 -22.40
C GLN A 264 17.71 5.94 -23.63
N ILE A 265 18.86 6.60 -23.64
CA ILE A 265 19.35 7.40 -24.77
C ILE A 265 20.69 6.85 -25.25
N GLU A 266 21.09 7.28 -26.44
CA GLU A 266 22.42 7.03 -26.98
C GLU A 266 23.15 8.36 -27.16
N HIS A 267 24.38 8.42 -26.62
CA HIS A 267 25.25 9.57 -26.71
C HIS A 267 26.66 9.09 -27.11
N LYS A 268 27.19 9.60 -28.24
CA LYS A 268 28.49 9.19 -28.81
C LYS A 268 28.68 7.67 -28.96
N GLY A 269 27.62 6.96 -29.37
CA GLY A 269 27.64 5.50 -29.55
C GLY A 269 27.57 4.69 -28.25
N ARG A 270 27.41 5.35 -27.09
CA ARG A 270 27.22 4.72 -25.78
C ARG A 270 25.82 4.99 -25.25
N LYS A 271 25.23 4.00 -24.60
CA LYS A 271 23.88 4.11 -24.04
C LYS A 271 23.94 4.62 -22.60
N ILE A 272 22.95 5.40 -22.19
CA ILE A 272 22.76 5.87 -20.82
C ILE A 272 21.29 5.65 -20.44
N THR A 273 21.05 5.03 -19.29
CA THR A 273 19.70 4.83 -18.77
C THR A 273 19.39 5.88 -17.71
N PHE A 274 18.31 6.62 -17.88
CA PHE A 274 17.86 7.64 -16.94
C PHE A 274 16.63 7.17 -16.15
N LEU A 275 16.65 7.43 -14.84
CA LEU A 275 15.52 7.34 -13.94
C LEU A 275 15.09 8.76 -13.54
N ASP A 276 13.90 9.16 -13.97
CA ASP A 276 13.27 10.42 -13.57
C ASP A 276 12.54 10.20 -12.24
N THR A 277 12.94 10.91 -11.18
CA THR A 277 12.29 10.80 -9.87
C THR A 277 11.49 12.06 -9.54
N PRO A 278 10.28 11.92 -8.96
CA PRO A 278 9.50 13.06 -8.49
C PRO A 278 10.27 13.94 -7.50
N GLY A 279 10.11 15.27 -7.62
CA GLY A 279 10.81 16.25 -6.78
C GLY A 279 10.16 16.55 -5.44
N HIS A 280 8.89 16.20 -5.27
CA HIS A 280 8.10 16.59 -4.10
C HIS A 280 8.39 15.69 -2.89
N GLU A 281 8.42 16.30 -1.70
CA GLU A 281 8.51 15.62 -0.38
C GLU A 281 7.55 14.42 -0.20
N ALA A 282 6.35 14.43 -0.79
CA ALA A 282 5.43 13.30 -0.73
C ALA A 282 6.01 12.00 -1.32
N PHE A 283 7.10 12.11 -2.10
CA PHE A 283 7.74 11.02 -2.81
C PHE A 283 9.16 10.71 -2.28
N THR A 284 9.46 11.03 -1.01
CA THR A 284 10.72 10.66 -0.35
C THR A 284 11.06 9.18 -0.52
N ALA A 285 10.11 8.28 -0.25
CA ALA A 285 10.30 6.85 -0.41
C ALA A 285 10.65 6.44 -1.85
N MET A 286 10.15 7.16 -2.86
CA MET A 286 10.50 6.92 -4.27
C MET A 286 11.92 7.36 -4.59
N ARG A 287 12.39 8.47 -4.02
CA ARG A 287 13.77 8.96 -4.22
C ARG A 287 14.80 8.03 -3.59
N ALA A 288 14.57 7.58 -2.36
CA ALA A 288 15.44 6.60 -1.68
C ALA A 288 15.56 5.31 -2.50
N ARG A 289 14.45 4.85 -3.11
CA ARG A 289 14.44 3.70 -4.01
C ARG A 289 15.23 3.97 -5.29
N GLY A 290 14.99 5.11 -5.93
CA GLY A 290 15.73 5.54 -7.13
C GLY A 290 17.24 5.49 -6.90
N ALA A 291 17.71 6.08 -5.79
CA ALA A 291 19.13 6.10 -5.41
C ALA A 291 19.75 4.69 -5.36
N LYS A 292 19.08 3.72 -4.73
CA LYS A 292 19.59 2.35 -4.56
C LYS A 292 19.72 1.56 -5.86
N VAL A 293 18.99 1.93 -6.91
CA VAL A 293 19.00 1.21 -8.20
C VAL A 293 20.03 1.79 -9.17
N THR A 294 20.57 2.97 -8.88
CA THR A 294 21.40 3.73 -9.81
C THR A 294 22.89 3.65 -9.51
N ASP A 295 23.66 3.79 -10.57
CA ASP A 295 25.12 3.83 -10.52
C ASP A 295 25.65 5.25 -10.31
N ILE A 296 24.91 6.27 -10.76
CA ILE A 296 25.30 7.69 -10.69
C ILE A 296 24.06 8.54 -10.38
N ALA A 297 24.21 9.57 -9.55
CA ALA A 297 23.16 10.54 -9.26
C ALA A 297 23.51 11.93 -9.81
N ILE A 298 22.58 12.55 -10.55
CA ILE A 298 22.67 13.95 -10.96
C ILE A 298 21.84 14.79 -9.99
N LEU A 299 22.49 15.65 -9.22
CA LEU A 299 21.85 16.61 -8.33
C LEU A 299 21.63 17.94 -9.06
N VAL A 300 20.37 18.27 -9.36
CA VAL A 300 20.00 19.52 -10.04
C VAL A 300 19.72 20.60 -9.01
N VAL A 301 20.53 21.67 -9.06
CA VAL A 301 20.41 22.84 -8.18
C VAL A 301 20.24 24.08 -9.03
N ALA A 302 19.20 24.85 -8.75
CA ALA A 302 18.93 26.08 -9.46
C ALA A 302 19.91 27.19 -9.01
N SER A 303 20.60 27.81 -9.96
CA SER A 303 21.61 28.85 -9.68
C SER A 303 21.02 30.19 -9.23
N ASP A 304 19.72 30.41 -9.42
CA ASP A 304 18.98 31.58 -8.93
C ASP A 304 18.48 31.42 -7.48
N GLU A 305 18.23 30.19 -7.03
CA GLU A 305 17.63 29.90 -5.72
C GLU A 305 18.59 29.27 -4.70
N GLY A 306 19.58 28.50 -5.16
CA GLY A 306 20.53 27.77 -4.32
C GLY A 306 19.97 26.49 -3.68
N ILE A 307 20.57 26.09 -2.55
CA ILE A 307 20.18 24.86 -1.84
C ILE A 307 18.86 25.06 -1.08
N LYS A 308 17.96 24.08 -1.21
CA LYS A 308 16.68 24.00 -0.50
C LYS A 308 16.60 22.72 0.34
N PRO A 309 15.67 22.61 1.31
CA PRO A 309 15.55 21.40 2.15
C PRO A 309 15.47 20.08 1.38
N GLN A 310 14.72 20.04 0.28
CA GLN A 310 14.60 18.83 -0.56
C GLN A 310 15.90 18.51 -1.33
N THR A 311 16.76 19.49 -1.60
CA THR A 311 18.09 19.26 -2.16
C THR A 311 18.98 18.54 -1.14
N ILE A 312 18.91 18.94 0.13
CA ILE A 312 19.64 18.30 1.23
C ILE A 312 19.15 16.87 1.44
N GLU A 313 17.84 16.66 1.39
CA GLU A 313 17.24 15.33 1.47
C GLU A 313 17.69 14.41 0.32
N ALA A 314 17.65 14.91 -0.92
CA ALA A 314 18.16 14.19 -2.09
C ALA A 314 19.65 13.84 -1.97
N LEU A 315 20.45 14.79 -1.46
CA LEU A 315 21.87 14.59 -1.18
C LEU A 315 22.09 13.47 -0.15
N ASN A 316 21.30 13.45 0.93
CA ASN A 316 21.39 12.42 1.96
C ASN A 316 21.07 11.04 1.41
N HIS A 317 20.03 10.90 0.57
CA HIS A 317 19.71 9.62 -0.07
C HIS A 317 20.81 9.13 -1.01
N ALA A 318 21.42 10.02 -1.80
CA ALA A 318 22.52 9.65 -2.69
C ALA A 318 23.76 9.23 -1.89
N LYS A 319 24.08 9.91 -0.78
CA LYS A 319 25.17 9.55 0.12
C LYS A 319 24.93 8.23 0.86
N GLU A 320 23.72 8.00 1.36
CA GLU A 320 23.33 6.75 2.04
C GLU A 320 23.39 5.55 1.08
N ALA A 321 23.08 5.77 -0.19
CA ALA A 321 23.21 4.76 -1.25
C ALA A 321 24.64 4.60 -1.79
N GLU A 322 25.61 5.37 -1.29
CA GLU A 322 27.02 5.38 -1.74
C GLU A 322 27.19 5.63 -3.24
N VAL A 323 26.28 6.40 -3.84
CA VAL A 323 26.27 6.68 -5.29
C VAL A 323 27.11 7.92 -5.60
N PRO A 324 28.04 7.89 -6.59
CA PRO A 324 28.73 9.07 -7.09
C PRO A 324 27.77 10.18 -7.54
N ILE A 325 28.05 11.42 -7.13
CA ILE A 325 27.18 12.58 -7.38
C ILE A 325 27.83 13.54 -8.39
N ILE A 326 27.08 13.86 -9.44
CA ILE A 326 27.39 14.95 -10.39
C ILE A 326 26.39 16.08 -10.14
N VAL A 327 26.85 17.31 -9.99
CA VAL A 327 25.96 18.46 -9.76
C VAL A 327 25.70 19.20 -11.06
N ALA A 328 24.42 19.37 -11.40
CA ALA A 328 23.96 20.23 -12.48
C ALA A 328 23.49 21.57 -11.92
N LEU A 329 24.27 22.63 -12.13
CA LEU A 329 23.94 24.00 -11.72
C LEU A 329 23.05 24.63 -12.80
N ASN A 330 21.74 24.49 -12.63
CA ASN A 330 20.74 24.80 -13.66
C ASN A 330 20.27 26.27 -13.65
N LYS A 331 19.62 26.70 -14.73
CA LYS A 331 19.06 28.05 -14.94
C LYS A 331 20.12 29.16 -15.10
N ILE A 332 21.27 28.85 -15.70
CA ILE A 332 22.32 29.85 -16.01
C ILE A 332 21.89 30.89 -17.06
N ASP A 333 20.77 30.66 -17.74
CA ASP A 333 20.17 31.60 -18.68
C ASP A 333 19.54 32.83 -18.01
N LYS A 334 19.30 32.78 -16.70
CA LYS A 334 18.72 33.88 -15.95
C LYS A 334 19.77 34.90 -15.51
N PRO A 335 19.47 36.21 -15.55
CA PRO A 335 20.41 37.24 -15.10
C PRO A 335 20.66 37.19 -13.59
N GLU A 336 19.70 36.69 -12.80
CA GLU A 336 19.86 36.43 -11.36
C GLU A 336 20.69 35.19 -10.99
N SER A 337 21.20 34.44 -11.97
CA SER A 337 21.98 33.21 -11.74
C SER A 337 23.33 33.50 -11.08
N ASN A 338 23.60 32.86 -9.93
CA ASN A 338 24.89 32.93 -9.25
C ASN A 338 25.47 31.53 -8.98
N VAL A 339 26.28 31.05 -9.91
CA VAL A 339 26.92 29.72 -9.87
C VAL A 339 27.90 29.60 -8.69
N GLU A 340 28.68 30.65 -8.43
CA GLU A 340 29.71 30.65 -7.38
C GLU A 340 29.10 30.57 -5.97
N MET A 341 27.98 31.26 -5.74
CA MET A 341 27.22 31.15 -4.50
C MET A 341 26.80 29.69 -4.24
N VAL A 342 26.27 29.00 -5.26
CA VAL A 342 25.81 27.62 -5.10
C VAL A 342 26.97 26.65 -4.89
N LYS A 343 28.13 26.85 -5.55
CA LYS A 343 29.36 26.09 -5.29
C LYS A 343 29.81 26.22 -3.83
N GLY A 344 29.76 27.45 -3.29
CA GLY A 344 30.04 27.73 -1.87
C GLY A 344 29.11 26.97 -0.93
N GLN A 345 27.79 27.08 -1.16
CA GLN A 345 26.78 26.38 -0.36
C GLN A 345 26.96 24.85 -0.40
N LEU A 346 27.21 24.26 -1.58
CA LEU A 346 27.39 22.81 -1.73
C LEU A 346 28.65 22.29 -1.02
N SER A 347 29.69 23.13 -0.95
CA SER A 347 30.93 22.81 -0.24
C SER A 347 30.71 22.66 1.27
N GLU A 348 29.79 23.44 1.86
CA GLU A 348 29.40 23.28 3.28
C GLU A 348 28.77 21.91 3.56
N TYR A 349 28.10 21.31 2.56
CA TYR A 349 27.54 19.96 2.63
C TYR A 349 28.52 18.87 2.16
N GLY A 350 29.81 19.19 2.02
CA GLY A 350 30.87 18.25 1.68
C GLY A 350 30.99 17.91 0.18
N LEU A 351 30.30 18.64 -0.69
CA LEU A 351 30.46 18.55 -2.14
C LEU A 351 31.42 19.64 -2.62
N ILE A 352 32.72 19.35 -2.59
CA ILE A 352 33.76 20.29 -3.01
C ILE A 352 33.96 20.19 -4.54
N PRO A 353 33.90 21.30 -5.30
CA PRO A 353 34.14 21.32 -6.74
C PRO A 353 35.57 20.88 -7.11
N GLU A 354 35.75 20.25 -8.27
CA GLU A 354 37.07 19.88 -8.81
C GLU A 354 38.01 21.09 -8.99
N GLU A 355 37.48 22.25 -9.38
CA GLU A 355 38.23 23.51 -9.51
C GLU A 355 38.89 23.95 -8.20
N TRP A 356 38.35 23.53 -7.05
CA TRP A 356 38.87 23.83 -5.71
C TRP A 356 39.67 22.66 -5.12
N GLY A 357 40.03 21.67 -5.95
CA GLY A 357 40.75 20.46 -5.54
C GLY A 357 39.85 19.39 -4.91
N GLY A 358 38.53 19.50 -5.07
CA GLY A 358 37.56 18.51 -4.63
C GLY A 358 37.39 17.33 -5.60
N LYS A 359 36.39 16.48 -5.32
CA LYS A 359 36.04 15.31 -6.14
C LYS A 359 34.69 15.45 -6.86
N THR A 360 33.93 16.51 -6.58
CA THR A 360 32.57 16.65 -7.11
C THR A 360 32.61 17.39 -8.43
N ILE A 361 32.15 16.73 -9.49
CA ILE A 361 31.96 17.35 -10.80
C ILE A 361 30.75 18.28 -10.72
N MET A 362 30.95 19.57 -11.00
CA MET A 362 29.88 20.57 -11.03
C MET A 362 29.82 21.23 -12.41
N VAL A 363 28.71 21.05 -13.12
CA VAL A 363 28.54 21.54 -14.49
C VAL A 363 27.46 22.62 -14.54
N PRO A 364 27.77 23.84 -15.02
CA PRO A 364 26.77 24.87 -15.26
C PRO A 364 25.93 24.52 -16.50
N VAL A 365 24.60 24.54 -16.34
CA VAL A 365 23.64 24.09 -17.36
C VAL A 365 22.45 25.03 -17.48
N SER A 366 21.92 25.15 -18.69
CA SER A 366 20.58 25.68 -18.92
C SER A 366 19.73 24.61 -19.59
N ALA A 367 18.72 24.11 -18.86
CA ALA A 367 17.74 23.16 -19.39
C ALA A 367 16.91 23.74 -20.55
N ILE A 368 16.78 25.08 -20.64
CA ILE A 368 16.01 25.76 -21.69
C ILE A 368 16.84 25.84 -22.97
N THR A 369 18.01 26.48 -22.90
CA THR A 369 18.87 26.67 -24.08
C THR A 369 19.50 25.34 -24.52
N GLY A 370 19.79 24.45 -23.57
CA GLY A 370 20.55 23.21 -23.78
C GLY A 370 22.04 23.37 -23.52
N GLN A 371 22.50 24.55 -23.11
CA GLN A 371 23.90 24.78 -22.78
C GLN A 371 24.33 23.85 -21.63
N GLY A 372 25.49 23.20 -21.79
CA GLY A 372 26.09 22.30 -20.79
C GLY A 372 25.45 20.91 -20.67
N VAL A 373 24.36 20.62 -21.39
CA VAL A 373 23.74 19.28 -21.40
C VAL A 373 24.70 18.23 -21.97
N ASP A 374 25.38 18.56 -23.07
CA ASP A 374 26.37 17.68 -23.70
C ASP A 374 27.50 17.34 -22.72
N THR A 375 28.01 18.36 -22.01
CA THR A 375 29.04 18.22 -20.99
C THR A 375 28.60 17.33 -19.83
N ILE A 376 27.35 17.45 -19.35
CA ILE A 376 26.84 16.53 -18.32
C ILE A 376 26.86 15.08 -18.83
N LEU A 377 26.43 14.81 -20.06
CA LEU A 377 26.40 13.45 -20.60
C LEU A 377 27.81 12.87 -20.76
N GLU A 378 28.78 13.70 -21.16
CA GLU A 378 30.19 13.31 -21.20
C GLU A 378 30.72 12.96 -19.81
N MET A 379 30.45 13.80 -18.81
CA MET A 379 30.90 13.56 -17.43
C MET A 379 30.27 12.32 -16.82
N VAL A 380 29.00 12.04 -17.11
CA VAL A 380 28.33 10.80 -16.72
C VAL A 380 29.05 9.57 -17.29
N LEU A 381 29.42 9.61 -18.58
CA LEU A 381 30.15 8.51 -19.21
C LEU A 381 31.57 8.35 -18.64
N LEU A 382 32.22 9.46 -18.29
CA LEU A 382 33.54 9.46 -17.66
C LEU A 382 33.49 8.83 -16.27
N VAL A 383 32.54 9.21 -15.42
CA VAL A 383 32.33 8.59 -14.10
C VAL A 383 32.01 7.11 -14.24
N ALA A 384 31.18 6.73 -15.22
CA ALA A 384 30.87 5.33 -15.50
C ALA A 384 32.10 4.49 -15.89
N ASP A 385 33.07 5.08 -16.60
CA ASP A 385 34.33 4.43 -16.95
C ASP A 385 35.26 4.29 -15.74
N MET A 386 35.28 5.30 -14.85
CA MET A 386 36.05 5.26 -13.60
C MET A 386 35.52 4.19 -12.63
N GLU A 387 34.20 4.06 -12.52
CA GLU A 387 33.53 3.02 -11.73
C GLU A 387 33.60 1.62 -12.37
N ASN A 388 34.06 1.53 -13.63
CA ASN A 388 34.22 0.28 -14.38
C ASN A 388 32.95 -0.59 -14.35
N LEU A 389 31.81 0.01 -14.68
CA LEU A 389 30.50 -0.64 -14.63
C LEU A 389 30.43 -1.83 -15.59
N ARG A 390 30.27 -3.04 -15.03
CA ARG A 390 30.16 -4.29 -15.80
C ARG A 390 28.95 -5.13 -15.39
N ALA A 391 28.46 -5.93 -16.32
CA ALA A 391 27.53 -7.02 -16.06
C ALA A 391 27.70 -8.16 -17.05
N ASN A 392 27.32 -9.36 -16.63
CA ASN A 392 27.22 -10.52 -17.50
C ASN A 392 25.83 -10.61 -18.12
N ALA A 393 25.75 -10.51 -19.45
CA ALA A 393 24.49 -10.63 -20.18
C ALA A 393 24.03 -12.09 -20.36
N ASN A 394 24.91 -13.08 -20.16
CA ASN A 394 24.68 -14.49 -20.50
C ASN A 394 24.06 -15.31 -19.36
N ARG A 395 23.82 -14.70 -18.20
CA ARG A 395 23.20 -15.36 -17.03
C ARG A 395 21.70 -15.09 -16.92
N GLU A 396 21.07 -15.79 -15.98
CA GLU A 396 19.72 -15.52 -15.49
C GLU A 396 19.56 -14.03 -15.12
N ALA A 397 18.44 -13.45 -15.52
CA ALA A 397 18.19 -12.03 -15.35
C ALA A 397 17.85 -11.72 -13.89
N VAL A 398 18.57 -10.74 -13.36
CA VAL A 398 18.26 -10.05 -12.11
C VAL A 398 17.87 -8.63 -12.49
N GLY A 399 16.72 -8.17 -12.00
CA GLY A 399 16.26 -6.81 -12.21
C GLY A 399 15.68 -6.22 -10.95
N THR A 400 15.44 -4.92 -10.96
CA THR A 400 14.75 -4.23 -9.87
C THR A 400 13.46 -3.61 -10.38
N VAL A 401 12.36 -3.79 -9.65
CA VAL A 401 11.09 -3.14 -9.96
C VAL A 401 11.18 -1.66 -9.62
N ILE A 402 10.94 -0.83 -10.62
CA ILE A 402 10.84 0.63 -10.44
C ILE A 402 9.41 0.98 -10.00
N GLU A 403 8.43 0.55 -10.79
CA GLU A 403 7.02 0.88 -10.58
C GLU A 403 6.12 -0.28 -11.01
N SER A 404 4.97 -0.41 -10.36
CA SER A 404 3.94 -1.38 -10.74
C SER A 404 2.57 -0.72 -10.81
N HIS A 405 1.76 -1.15 -11.78
CA HIS A 405 0.41 -0.66 -11.99
C HIS A 405 -0.49 -1.77 -12.56
N LEU A 406 -1.80 -1.52 -12.56
CA LEU A 406 -2.79 -2.42 -13.13
C LEU A 406 -3.25 -1.88 -14.49
N ASP A 407 -2.93 -2.61 -15.56
CA ASP A 407 -3.38 -2.30 -16.91
C ASP A 407 -4.68 -3.08 -17.25
N LYS A 408 -5.58 -2.44 -18.00
CA LYS A 408 -6.88 -3.05 -18.38
C LYS A 408 -6.73 -4.25 -19.32
N SER A 409 -5.74 -4.22 -20.21
CA SER A 409 -5.53 -5.22 -21.26
C SER A 409 -4.51 -6.27 -20.83
N PHE A 410 -3.48 -5.87 -20.08
CA PHE A 410 -2.36 -6.73 -19.72
C PHE A 410 -2.40 -7.23 -18.26
N GLY A 411 -3.34 -6.74 -17.44
CA GLY A 411 -3.43 -7.08 -16.02
C GLY A 411 -2.30 -6.44 -15.21
N PRO A 412 -1.72 -7.13 -14.22
CA PRO A 412 -0.58 -6.61 -13.46
C PRO A 412 0.66 -6.41 -14.33
N VAL A 413 1.14 -5.17 -14.38
CA VAL A 413 2.32 -4.76 -15.13
C VAL A 413 3.36 -4.19 -14.17
N ALA A 414 4.62 -4.52 -14.40
CA ALA A 414 5.75 -3.96 -13.67
C ALA A 414 6.76 -3.35 -14.63
N SER A 415 7.19 -2.13 -14.34
CA SER A 415 8.33 -1.46 -14.96
C SER A 415 9.58 -1.85 -14.17
N ILE A 416 10.54 -2.46 -14.85
CA ILE A 416 11.77 -2.97 -14.28
C ILE A 416 12.99 -2.33 -14.95
N VAL A 417 14.11 -2.33 -14.23
CA VAL A 417 15.44 -2.15 -14.83
C VAL A 417 16.23 -3.43 -14.62
N VAL A 418 16.76 -3.99 -15.70
CA VAL A 418 17.59 -5.21 -15.62
C VAL A 418 18.97 -4.81 -15.08
N ASN A 419 19.41 -5.41 -13.98
CA ASN A 419 20.72 -5.15 -13.39
C ASN A 419 21.80 -6.02 -14.06
N THR A 420 21.56 -7.33 -14.15
CA THR A 420 22.45 -8.31 -14.81
C THR A 420 21.64 -9.41 -15.50
N GLY A 421 22.25 -10.15 -16.41
CA GLY A 421 21.60 -11.15 -17.25
C GLY A 421 20.74 -10.56 -18.36
N THR A 422 20.04 -11.42 -19.10
CA THR A 422 19.12 -11.02 -20.17
C THR A 422 17.75 -11.60 -19.93
N LEU A 423 16.76 -10.74 -19.72
CA LEU A 423 15.36 -11.15 -19.56
C LEU A 423 14.72 -11.37 -20.93
N LYS A 424 13.99 -12.46 -21.11
CA LYS A 424 13.31 -12.81 -22.37
C LYS A 424 11.81 -13.05 -22.15
N ILE A 425 11.04 -12.88 -23.22
CA ILE A 425 9.64 -13.32 -23.22
C ILE A 425 9.59 -14.84 -23.04
N GLY A 426 8.75 -15.30 -22.13
CA GLY A 426 8.61 -16.70 -21.77
C GLY A 426 9.38 -17.11 -20.51
N ASP A 427 10.23 -16.25 -19.96
CA ASP A 427 10.94 -16.55 -18.71
C ASP A 427 9.97 -16.61 -17.52
N ASN A 428 10.23 -17.54 -16.60
CA ASN A 428 9.55 -17.60 -15.32
C ASN A 428 10.26 -16.65 -14.36
N VAL A 429 9.51 -15.80 -13.68
CA VAL A 429 10.05 -14.75 -12.81
C VAL A 429 9.45 -14.82 -11.42
N VAL A 430 10.28 -14.52 -10.42
CA VAL A 430 9.89 -14.25 -9.04
C VAL A 430 10.29 -12.84 -8.71
N ILE A 431 9.37 -12.11 -8.09
CA ILE A 431 9.52 -10.72 -7.68
C ILE A 431 8.98 -10.62 -6.25
N GLY A 432 9.86 -10.71 -5.26
CA GLY A 432 9.45 -10.78 -3.84
C GLY A 432 8.46 -11.93 -3.60
N SER A 433 7.22 -11.60 -3.22
CA SER A 433 6.12 -12.56 -3.01
C SER A 433 5.28 -12.86 -4.26
N VAL A 434 5.61 -12.24 -5.39
CA VAL A 434 4.88 -12.39 -6.65
C VAL A 434 5.65 -13.33 -7.58
N PHE A 435 4.94 -14.23 -8.26
CA PHE A 435 5.50 -15.04 -9.34
C PHE A 435 4.71 -14.83 -10.64
N GLY A 436 5.32 -15.17 -11.76
CA GLY A 436 4.64 -15.14 -13.05
C GLY A 436 5.51 -15.60 -14.20
N LYS A 437 4.94 -15.57 -15.40
CA LYS A 437 5.65 -15.83 -16.65
C LYS A 437 5.56 -14.60 -17.52
N VAL A 438 6.69 -14.14 -18.06
CA VAL A 438 6.72 -12.93 -18.90
C VAL A 438 5.97 -13.22 -20.20
N LYS A 439 4.77 -12.68 -20.35
CA LYS A 439 3.91 -12.87 -21.53
C LYS A 439 4.12 -11.81 -22.60
N ALA A 440 4.39 -10.59 -22.16
CA ALA A 440 4.67 -9.46 -23.04
C ALA A 440 5.71 -8.56 -22.38
N MET A 441 6.52 -7.92 -23.22
CA MET A 441 7.53 -6.97 -22.79
C MET A 441 7.54 -5.76 -23.73
N LYS A 442 7.61 -4.56 -23.16
CA LYS A 442 7.69 -3.29 -23.91
C LYS A 442 8.88 -2.45 -23.46
N ASP A 443 9.45 -1.70 -24.38
CA ASP A 443 10.44 -0.66 -24.06
C ASP A 443 9.77 0.63 -23.55
N TRP A 444 10.60 1.59 -23.12
CA TRP A 444 10.17 2.91 -22.64
C TRP A 444 9.46 3.76 -23.70
N SER A 445 9.59 3.41 -24.99
CA SER A 445 8.87 4.06 -26.09
C SER A 445 7.51 3.41 -26.39
N GLY A 446 7.17 2.34 -25.68
CA GLY A 446 5.93 1.57 -25.85
C GLY A 446 5.99 0.51 -26.95
N LYS A 447 7.15 0.29 -27.57
CA LYS A 447 7.33 -0.75 -28.59
C LYS A 447 7.52 -2.10 -27.93
N ASN A 448 6.97 -3.15 -28.56
CA ASN A 448 7.15 -4.52 -28.07
C ASN A 448 8.59 -4.97 -28.31
N ILE A 449 9.21 -5.57 -27.31
CA ILE A 449 10.57 -6.12 -27.35
C ILE A 449 10.55 -7.59 -26.93
N ILE A 450 11.49 -8.38 -27.43
CA ILE A 450 11.60 -9.83 -27.13
C ILE A 450 12.59 -10.15 -26.01
N SER A 451 13.55 -9.25 -25.78
CA SER A 451 14.59 -9.39 -24.77
C SER A 451 15.03 -8.04 -24.24
N ALA A 452 15.36 -7.98 -22.95
CA ALA A 452 15.96 -6.82 -22.29
C ALA A 452 17.29 -7.24 -21.66
N GLY A 453 18.39 -6.58 -22.05
CA GLY A 453 19.72 -6.81 -21.51
C GLY A 453 20.05 -5.93 -20.29
N PRO A 454 21.27 -6.01 -19.76
CA PRO A 454 21.69 -5.23 -18.60
C PRO A 454 21.54 -3.71 -18.80
N SER A 455 21.13 -3.04 -17.73
CA SER A 455 20.78 -1.62 -17.64
C SER A 455 19.61 -1.18 -18.53
N MET A 456 18.91 -2.07 -19.24
CA MET A 456 17.78 -1.69 -20.08
C MET A 456 16.48 -1.64 -19.26
N PRO A 457 15.73 -0.52 -19.30
CA PRO A 457 14.41 -0.47 -18.70
C PRO A 457 13.39 -1.20 -19.59
N ALA A 458 12.52 -1.99 -18.98
CA ALA A 458 11.47 -2.73 -19.67
C ALA A 458 10.19 -2.81 -18.84
N SER A 459 9.04 -2.79 -19.50
CA SER A 459 7.75 -3.05 -18.87
C SER A 459 7.34 -4.50 -19.16
N ILE A 460 7.06 -5.27 -18.11
CA ILE A 460 6.69 -6.69 -18.20
C ILE A 460 5.26 -6.93 -17.75
N ALA A 461 4.58 -7.85 -18.44
CA ALA A 461 3.24 -8.31 -18.12
C ALA A 461 3.19 -9.84 -17.96
N GLY A 462 2.17 -10.33 -17.25
CA GLY A 462 1.98 -11.77 -16.97
C GLY A 462 2.32 -12.19 -15.54
N LEU A 463 2.35 -11.22 -14.62
CA LEU A 463 2.52 -11.45 -13.18
C LEU A 463 1.19 -11.85 -12.52
N SER A 464 1.26 -12.65 -11.47
CA SER A 464 0.06 -13.06 -10.70
C SER A 464 -0.61 -11.90 -9.97
N LYS A 465 0.19 -10.96 -9.43
CA LYS A 465 -0.24 -9.75 -8.73
C LYS A 465 0.72 -8.60 -9.04
N THR A 466 0.37 -7.37 -8.66
CA THR A 466 1.28 -6.22 -8.77
C THR A 466 2.37 -6.33 -7.69
N PRO A 467 3.67 -6.41 -8.06
CA PRO A 467 4.76 -6.48 -7.09
C PRO A 467 4.96 -5.16 -6.35
N GLN A 468 5.76 -5.17 -5.28
CA GLN A 468 6.16 -3.92 -4.64
C GLN A 468 7.26 -3.24 -5.45
N SER A 469 7.29 -1.92 -5.42
CA SER A 469 8.41 -1.17 -5.98
C SER A 469 9.66 -1.39 -5.13
N GLY A 470 10.79 -1.58 -5.77
CA GLY A 470 12.06 -1.94 -5.12
C GLY A 470 12.27 -3.45 -4.98
N ASP A 471 11.24 -4.28 -5.22
CA ASP A 471 11.41 -5.73 -5.21
C ASP A 471 12.40 -6.17 -6.29
N ILE A 472 13.22 -7.16 -5.96
CA ILE A 472 14.15 -7.76 -6.89
C ILE A 472 13.42 -8.81 -7.71
N LEU A 473 13.52 -8.68 -9.03
CA LEU A 473 13.15 -9.68 -10.01
C LEU A 473 14.30 -10.67 -10.19
N HIS A 474 13.96 -11.95 -10.13
CA HIS A 474 14.87 -13.05 -10.44
C HIS A 474 14.20 -14.01 -11.42
N THR A 475 14.88 -14.34 -12.53
CA THR A 475 14.41 -15.40 -13.43
C THR A 475 14.77 -16.77 -12.90
N LEU A 476 13.89 -17.75 -13.11
CA LEU A 476 14.09 -19.14 -12.73
C LEU A 476 13.80 -20.06 -13.91
N PRO A 477 14.44 -21.24 -13.96
CA PRO A 477 14.20 -22.21 -15.03
C PRO A 477 12.78 -22.77 -14.98
N ASP A 478 12.22 -23.02 -13.79
CA ASP A 478 10.93 -23.70 -13.61
C ASP A 478 9.87 -22.83 -12.92
N GLU A 479 8.62 -22.92 -13.38
CA GLU A 479 7.49 -22.20 -12.77
C GLU A 479 7.16 -22.72 -11.35
N LYS A 480 7.37 -24.02 -11.10
CA LYS A 480 7.08 -24.64 -9.80
C LYS A 480 7.98 -24.08 -8.71
N THR A 481 9.28 -23.98 -8.98
CA THR A 481 10.26 -23.42 -8.04
C THR A 481 10.00 -21.93 -7.82
N ALA A 482 9.57 -21.20 -8.86
CA ALA A 482 9.17 -19.81 -8.74
C ALA A 482 8.00 -19.62 -7.76
N ARG A 483 6.98 -20.47 -7.86
CA ARG A 483 5.81 -20.43 -6.98
C ARG A 483 6.17 -20.78 -5.53
N GLU A 484 6.97 -21.82 -5.32
CA GLU A 484 7.41 -22.24 -3.99
C GLU A 484 8.21 -21.13 -3.28
N ARG A 485 9.14 -20.47 -3.98
CA ARG A 485 9.91 -19.34 -3.43
C ARG A 485 9.03 -18.15 -3.07
N ALA A 486 8.09 -17.78 -3.95
CA ALA A 486 7.17 -16.68 -3.69
C ALA A 486 6.30 -16.94 -2.43
N MET A 487 5.82 -18.18 -2.25
CA MET A 487 5.06 -18.57 -1.05
C MET A 487 5.91 -18.54 0.23
N GLN A 488 7.17 -18.96 0.16
CA GLN A 488 8.08 -18.88 1.33
C GLN A 488 8.30 -17.43 1.77
N VAL A 489 8.52 -16.51 0.82
CA VAL A 489 8.65 -15.07 1.10
C VAL A 489 7.35 -14.51 1.69
N GLU A 490 6.20 -14.89 1.15
CA GLU A 490 4.90 -14.46 1.68
C GLU A 490 4.67 -14.93 3.13
N ASN A 491 5.04 -16.16 3.45
CA ASN A 491 4.91 -16.70 4.81
C ASN A 491 5.84 -16.00 5.81
N LEU A 492 7.08 -15.69 5.39
CA LEU A 492 8.03 -14.92 6.20
C LEU A 492 7.52 -13.48 6.46
N LEU A 493 6.92 -12.83 5.46
CA LEU A 493 6.32 -11.50 5.62
C LEU A 493 5.14 -11.52 6.61
N LYS A 494 4.28 -12.55 6.53
CA LYS A 494 3.17 -12.72 7.48
C LYS A 494 3.66 -12.96 8.91
N GLY A 495 4.71 -13.75 9.10
CA GLY A 495 5.30 -14.02 10.42
C GLY A 495 5.89 -12.80 11.12
N LYS A 496 6.40 -11.80 10.37
CA LYS A 496 6.89 -10.53 10.95
C LYS A 496 5.75 -9.59 11.38
N SER A 497 4.59 -9.66 10.74
CA SER A 497 3.46 -8.75 11.01
C SER A 497 2.72 -9.00 12.33
N THR A 498 2.96 -10.15 12.98
CA THR A 498 2.36 -10.51 14.28
C THR A 498 3.12 -9.98 15.50
N ALA A 499 4.29 -9.35 15.33
CA ALA A 499 5.17 -8.97 16.46
C ALA A 499 5.12 -7.48 16.87
N THR A 500 4.29 -6.64 16.24
CA THR A 500 4.27 -5.19 16.55
C THR A 500 2.88 -4.72 16.96
N GLY A 501 2.70 -4.58 18.28
CA GLY A 501 1.92 -3.48 18.86
C GLY A 501 0.40 -3.52 18.73
N LEU A 502 -0.25 -4.63 19.09
CA LEU A 502 -1.72 -4.66 19.28
C LEU A 502 -2.17 -4.25 20.70
N GLY A 503 -1.25 -3.94 21.62
CA GLY A 503 -1.58 -3.59 23.01
C GLY A 503 -1.98 -2.12 23.22
N ASP A 504 -1.29 -1.18 22.57
CA ASP A 504 -1.36 0.23 22.98
C ASP A 504 -2.33 1.09 22.15
N ILE A 505 -2.74 0.64 20.96
CA ILE A 505 -3.66 1.41 20.09
C ILE A 505 -5.13 1.15 20.43
N ILE A 506 -5.46 -0.02 20.97
CA ILE A 506 -6.85 -0.41 21.31
C ILE A 506 -7.36 0.37 22.54
N SER A 507 -6.46 0.84 23.41
CA SER A 507 -6.82 1.63 24.59
C SER A 507 -7.19 3.09 24.26
N GLN A 508 -6.70 3.65 23.15
CA GLN A 508 -6.98 5.04 22.74
C GLN A 508 -8.23 5.19 21.84
N ILE A 509 -8.62 4.14 21.11
CA ILE A 509 -9.79 4.18 20.21
C ILE A 509 -11.14 4.14 20.97
N LYS A 510 -11.13 3.78 22.26
CA LYS A 510 -12.34 3.65 23.09
C LYS A 510 -12.93 4.97 23.59
N SER A 511 -12.36 6.14 23.27
CA SER A 511 -12.83 7.42 23.82
C SER A 511 -13.94 8.11 23.00
N GLY A 512 -14.23 7.69 21.77
CA GLY A 512 -15.35 8.24 20.97
C GLY A 512 -15.30 9.75 20.70
N ALA A 513 -14.17 10.42 20.99
CA ALA A 513 -14.06 11.89 20.98
C ALA A 513 -13.51 12.47 19.67
N LEU A 514 -12.89 11.66 18.80
CA LEU A 514 -12.28 12.12 17.55
C LEU A 514 -13.27 12.01 16.37
N LYS A 515 -13.51 13.13 15.68
CA LYS A 515 -14.28 13.12 14.43
C LYS A 515 -13.38 12.55 13.33
N THR A 516 -13.75 11.39 12.78
CA THR A 516 -12.91 10.71 11.77
C THR A 516 -13.47 10.90 10.37
N LEU A 517 -12.68 11.48 9.45
CA LEU A 517 -12.95 11.39 8.02
C LEU A 517 -12.44 10.05 7.50
N LYS A 518 -13.33 9.22 7.00
CA LYS A 518 -12.96 7.90 6.46
C LYS A 518 -12.90 7.96 4.94
N ILE A 519 -11.81 7.44 4.36
CA ILE A 519 -11.59 7.48 2.92
C ILE A 519 -11.27 6.11 2.35
N VAL A 520 -11.81 5.82 1.16
CA VAL A 520 -11.37 4.73 0.30
C VAL A 520 -10.47 5.33 -0.78
N LEU A 521 -9.21 4.92 -0.82
CA LEU A 521 -8.19 5.49 -1.69
C LEU A 521 -7.88 4.56 -2.87
N LYS A 522 -8.03 5.07 -4.08
CA LYS A 522 -7.58 4.40 -5.31
C LYS A 522 -6.52 5.23 -6.01
N ALA A 523 -5.45 4.58 -6.44
CA ALA A 523 -4.43 5.21 -7.25
C ALA A 523 -4.14 4.37 -8.49
N ASP A 524 -3.56 4.98 -9.50
CA ASP A 524 -3.18 4.32 -10.75
C ASP A 524 -1.93 3.45 -10.63
N SER A 525 -0.97 3.82 -9.78
CA SER A 525 0.24 3.03 -9.49
C SER A 525 0.42 2.73 -8.01
N LYS A 526 1.20 1.68 -7.72
CA LYS A 526 1.56 1.31 -6.35
C LYS A 526 2.31 2.43 -5.65
N GLY A 527 3.24 3.06 -6.39
CA GLY A 527 4.06 4.15 -5.88
C GLY A 527 3.23 5.35 -5.43
N SER A 528 2.30 5.81 -6.27
CA SER A 528 1.43 6.94 -5.92
C SER A 528 0.53 6.62 -4.72
N LEU A 529 0.05 5.38 -4.60
CA LEU A 529 -0.72 4.95 -3.43
C LEU A 529 0.09 5.04 -2.13
N GLU A 530 1.36 4.63 -2.13
CA GLU A 530 2.25 4.71 -0.97
C GLU A 530 2.55 6.16 -0.58
N ALA A 531 2.92 6.98 -1.56
CA ALA A 531 3.17 8.41 -1.37
C ALA A 531 1.96 9.14 -0.77
N LEU A 532 0.76 8.84 -1.27
CA LEU A 532 -0.48 9.38 -0.73
C LEU A 532 -0.73 8.88 0.70
N LYS A 533 -0.56 7.60 0.98
CA LYS A 533 -0.74 7.07 2.35
C LYS A 533 0.20 7.73 3.36
N GLU A 534 1.46 7.91 2.98
CA GLU A 534 2.46 8.59 3.81
C GLU A 534 2.10 10.06 4.02
N SER A 535 1.79 10.79 2.95
CA SER A 535 1.47 12.22 3.01
C SER A 535 0.18 12.49 3.78
N LEU A 536 -0.85 11.69 3.55
CA LEU A 536 -2.11 11.77 4.29
C LEU A 536 -1.93 11.33 5.76
N GLY A 537 -1.01 10.40 6.01
CA GLY A 537 -0.58 10.04 7.35
C GLY A 537 0.28 11.09 8.05
N LYS A 538 0.66 12.20 7.42
CA LYS A 538 1.25 13.36 8.13
C LYS A 538 0.16 14.30 8.68
N ILE A 539 -1.08 14.17 8.21
CA ILE A 539 -2.20 15.04 8.60
C ILE A 539 -2.82 14.48 9.89
N HIS A 540 -2.29 14.92 11.03
CA HIS A 540 -2.81 14.56 12.34
C HIS A 540 -3.17 15.79 13.18
N ASN A 541 -4.28 15.68 13.90
CA ASN A 541 -4.78 16.68 14.83
C ASN A 541 -5.52 15.97 15.98
N ASP A 542 -5.61 16.62 17.14
CA ASP A 542 -6.24 16.10 18.36
C ASP A 542 -7.78 16.10 18.31
N GLU A 543 -8.41 16.78 17.35
CA GLU A 543 -9.88 16.87 17.22
C GLU A 543 -10.45 16.10 16.02
N VAL A 544 -9.68 16.02 14.93
CA VAL A 544 -10.07 15.37 13.67
C VAL A 544 -9.00 14.43 13.20
N ALA A 545 -9.40 13.26 12.71
CA ALA A 545 -8.47 12.25 12.21
C ALA A 545 -8.88 11.75 10.82
N LEU A 546 -7.89 11.47 9.98
CA LEU A 546 -8.09 10.85 8.67
C LEU A 546 -7.85 9.34 8.79
N LYS A 547 -8.81 8.53 8.35
CA LYS A 547 -8.69 7.07 8.34
C LYS A 547 -8.86 6.50 6.93
N ILE A 548 -7.80 5.89 6.43
CA ILE A 548 -7.85 5.15 5.15
C ILE A 548 -8.43 3.77 5.43
N ILE A 549 -9.69 3.53 5.03
CA ILE A 549 -10.38 2.23 5.22
C ILE A 549 -9.75 1.19 4.31
N HIS A 550 -9.55 1.56 3.05
CA HIS A 550 -9.03 0.70 2.02
C HIS A 550 -8.20 1.51 1.04
N GLY A 551 -7.08 0.95 0.61
CA GLY A 551 -6.16 1.57 -0.34
C GLY A 551 -5.70 0.54 -1.36
N ALA A 552 -6.06 0.73 -2.63
CA ALA A 552 -5.75 -0.22 -3.69
C ALA A 552 -5.39 0.47 -5.01
N ILE A 553 -4.81 -0.30 -5.92
CA ILE A 553 -4.39 0.16 -7.24
C ILE A 553 -5.51 -0.14 -8.25
N GLY A 554 -5.69 0.75 -9.21
CA GLY A 554 -6.63 0.61 -10.32
C GLY A 554 -7.78 1.60 -10.24
N ASN A 555 -8.65 1.54 -11.25
CA ASN A 555 -9.82 2.43 -11.32
C ASN A 555 -10.83 2.12 -10.21
N ILE A 556 -11.68 3.10 -9.92
CA ILE A 556 -12.73 2.98 -8.91
C ILE A 556 -13.79 1.99 -9.40
N THR A 557 -14.14 1.04 -8.53
CA THR A 557 -15.13 -0.03 -8.78
C THR A 557 -16.37 0.14 -7.90
N GLU A 558 -17.45 -0.58 -8.23
CA GLU A 558 -18.68 -0.57 -7.43
C GLU A 558 -18.45 -1.05 -6.00
N SER A 559 -17.59 -2.04 -5.80
CA SER A 559 -17.23 -2.53 -4.46
C SER A 559 -16.62 -1.46 -3.57
N ASP A 560 -15.89 -0.51 -4.16
CA ASP A 560 -15.28 0.61 -3.43
C ASP A 560 -16.33 1.61 -2.95
N VAL A 561 -17.34 1.87 -3.79
CA VAL A 561 -18.48 2.73 -3.46
C VAL A 561 -19.32 2.10 -2.36
N VAL A 562 -19.62 0.81 -2.47
CA VAL A 562 -20.38 0.08 -1.44
C VAL A 562 -19.63 0.06 -0.11
N MET A 563 -18.31 -0.14 -0.13
CA MET A 563 -17.48 -0.12 1.08
C MET A 563 -17.44 1.27 1.74
N ALA A 564 -17.36 2.33 0.93
CA ALA A 564 -17.42 3.70 1.40
C ALA A 564 -18.79 4.01 2.01
N SER A 565 -19.89 3.60 1.36
CA SER A 565 -21.26 3.75 1.87
C SER A 565 -21.44 3.08 3.23
N ALA A 566 -21.03 1.81 3.35
CA ALA A 566 -21.12 1.05 4.61
C ALA A 566 -20.32 1.68 5.75
N SER A 567 -19.24 2.41 5.44
CA SER A 567 -18.38 3.04 6.43
C SER A 567 -18.71 4.51 6.68
N GLN A 568 -19.66 5.11 5.95
CA GLN A 568 -19.89 6.57 5.89
C GLN A 568 -18.61 7.34 5.51
N GLY A 569 -17.92 6.85 4.48
CA GLY A 569 -16.70 7.44 3.95
C GLY A 569 -16.88 7.99 2.53
N VAL A 570 -15.84 8.66 2.05
CA VAL A 570 -15.75 9.17 0.68
C VAL A 570 -14.76 8.36 -0.15
N VAL A 571 -14.93 8.34 -1.46
CA VAL A 571 -13.99 7.66 -2.38
C VAL A 571 -13.09 8.69 -3.04
N ILE A 572 -11.78 8.50 -2.91
CA ILE A 572 -10.76 9.38 -3.49
C ILE A 572 -9.96 8.61 -4.53
N GLY A 573 -9.98 9.11 -5.76
CA GLY A 573 -9.23 8.56 -6.88
C GLY A 573 -8.05 9.46 -7.25
N PHE A 574 -6.86 8.90 -7.37
CA PHE A 574 -5.67 9.61 -7.85
C PHE A 574 -5.23 9.09 -9.22
N ASN A 575 -5.34 9.94 -10.24
CA ASN A 575 -5.14 9.62 -11.66
C ASN A 575 -5.96 8.39 -12.12
N THR A 576 -7.15 8.23 -11.56
CA THR A 576 -8.07 7.14 -11.88
C THR A 576 -9.30 7.65 -12.61
N ILE A 577 -9.92 6.78 -13.41
CA ILE A 577 -11.11 7.10 -14.18
C ILE A 577 -12.32 6.46 -13.50
N VAL A 578 -13.40 7.23 -13.37
CA VAL A 578 -14.70 6.73 -12.87
C VAL A 578 -15.54 6.33 -14.06
N SER A 579 -16.06 5.10 -14.07
CA SER A 579 -16.99 4.68 -15.12
C SER A 579 -18.38 5.31 -14.91
N PRO A 580 -19.14 5.61 -15.97
CA PRO A 580 -20.51 6.15 -15.84
C PRO A 580 -21.47 5.22 -15.08
N HIS A 581 -21.15 3.93 -14.98
CA HIS A 581 -21.93 3.02 -14.15
C HIS A 581 -21.65 3.22 -12.66
N VAL A 582 -20.37 3.31 -12.29
CA VAL A 582 -19.92 3.54 -10.91
C VAL A 582 -20.40 4.88 -10.38
N ALA A 583 -20.39 5.93 -11.21
CA ALA A 583 -20.91 7.25 -10.82
C ALA A 583 -22.39 7.20 -10.43
N ARG A 584 -23.22 6.49 -11.20
CA ARG A 584 -24.66 6.30 -10.86
C ARG A 584 -24.85 5.50 -9.58
N VAL A 585 -24.05 4.47 -9.36
CA VAL A 585 -24.09 3.68 -8.11
C VAL A 585 -23.72 4.56 -6.91
N ALA A 586 -22.76 5.47 -7.08
CA ALA A 586 -22.39 6.42 -6.04
C ALA A 586 -23.50 7.43 -5.72
N GLU A 587 -24.19 7.94 -6.74
CA GLU A 587 -25.38 8.80 -6.56
C GLU A 587 -26.50 8.07 -5.80
N ILE A 588 -26.78 6.80 -6.13
CA ILE A 588 -27.80 5.98 -5.45
C ILE A 588 -27.44 5.77 -3.97
N HIS A 589 -26.16 5.51 -3.67
CA HIS A 589 -25.68 5.26 -2.31
C HIS A 589 -25.31 6.52 -1.53
N GLY A 590 -25.44 7.71 -2.14
CA GLY A 590 -25.07 8.99 -1.53
C GLY A 590 -23.58 9.10 -1.16
N VAL A 591 -22.70 8.50 -1.97
CA VAL A 591 -21.24 8.50 -1.74
C VAL A 591 -20.57 9.49 -2.67
N ASP A 592 -19.81 10.42 -2.11
CA ASP A 592 -19.01 11.36 -2.89
C ASP A 592 -17.76 10.68 -3.47
N ILE A 593 -17.55 10.87 -4.77
CA ILE A 593 -16.34 10.44 -5.48
C ILE A 593 -15.57 11.68 -5.93
N SER A 594 -14.34 11.84 -5.46
CA SER A 594 -13.43 12.92 -5.88
C SER A 594 -12.21 12.35 -6.59
N THR A 595 -11.96 12.81 -7.81
CA THR A 595 -10.77 12.41 -8.60
C THR A 595 -9.78 13.56 -8.73
N TYR A 596 -8.50 13.24 -8.54
CA TYR A 596 -7.40 14.18 -8.55
C TYR A 596 -6.29 13.72 -9.48
N ASN A 597 -5.66 14.65 -10.17
CA ASN A 597 -4.48 14.38 -11.00
C ASN A 597 -3.20 15.04 -10.44
N ILE A 598 -3.34 15.82 -9.35
CA ILE A 598 -2.26 16.56 -8.70
C ILE A 598 -2.34 16.30 -7.20
N ILE A 599 -1.25 15.80 -6.62
CA ILE A 599 -1.23 15.37 -5.21
C ILE A 599 -1.50 16.51 -4.23
N TYR A 600 -1.01 17.73 -4.51
CA TYR A 600 -1.22 18.91 -3.68
C TYR A 600 -2.70 19.28 -3.55
N LYS A 601 -3.42 19.30 -4.67
CA LYS A 601 -4.85 19.64 -4.68
C LYS A 601 -5.65 18.62 -3.88
N LEU A 602 -5.28 17.34 -3.95
CA LEU A 602 -5.89 16.29 -3.14
C LEU A 602 -5.66 16.55 -1.64
N ILE A 603 -4.42 16.83 -1.25
CA ILE A 603 -4.07 17.10 0.15
C ILE A 603 -4.77 18.36 0.67
N GLU A 604 -4.78 19.44 -0.11
CA GLU A 604 -5.44 20.71 0.21
C GLU A 604 -6.94 20.54 0.39
N ASP A 605 -7.62 19.86 -0.55
CA ASP A 605 -9.05 19.60 -0.44
C ASP A 605 -9.39 18.75 0.80
N ILE A 606 -8.58 17.71 1.10
CA ILE A 606 -8.76 16.91 2.31
C ILE A 606 -8.55 17.75 3.58
N GLN A 607 -7.53 18.61 3.62
CA GLN A 607 -7.32 19.55 4.72
C GLN A 607 -8.50 20.51 4.86
N GLY A 608 -9.07 20.99 3.75
CA GLY A 608 -10.27 21.81 3.72
C GLY A 608 -11.48 21.10 4.31
N ILE A 609 -11.70 19.82 3.95
CA ILE A 609 -12.77 18.98 4.51
C ILE A 609 -12.58 18.81 6.01
N LEU A 610 -11.37 18.44 6.45
CA LEU A 610 -11.06 18.27 7.87
C LEU A 610 -11.24 19.58 8.66
N THR A 611 -10.85 20.71 8.08
CA THR A 611 -11.08 22.04 8.66
C THR A 611 -12.58 22.34 8.80
N GLY A 612 -13.40 21.94 7.83
CA GLY A 612 -14.86 22.06 7.89
C GLY A 612 -15.51 21.19 8.98
N MET A 613 -14.85 20.12 9.40
CA MET A 613 -15.30 19.24 10.50
C MET A 613 -14.95 19.78 11.89
N LEU A 614 -14.00 20.73 11.98
CA LEU A 614 -13.62 21.38 13.23
C LEU A 614 -14.75 22.25 13.76
N GLU A 615 -14.93 22.24 15.08
CA GLU A 615 -15.88 23.13 15.71
C GLU A 615 -15.33 24.57 15.71
N PRO A 616 -16.16 25.58 15.37
CA PRO A 616 -15.70 26.96 15.37
C PRO A 616 -15.29 27.38 16.78
N GLU A 617 -14.16 28.07 16.88
CA GLU A 617 -13.68 28.60 18.13
C GLU A 617 -14.58 29.77 18.56
N ILE A 618 -15.13 29.67 19.77
CA ILE A 618 -15.93 30.75 20.37
C ILE A 618 -14.94 31.66 21.09
N ILE A 619 -14.65 32.81 20.49
CA ILE A 619 -13.79 33.82 21.09
C ILE A 619 -14.68 34.80 21.84
N GLU A 620 -14.39 35.00 23.12
CA GLU A 620 -15.02 36.04 23.92
C GLU A 620 -14.22 37.33 23.77
N THR A 621 -14.79 38.31 23.08
CA THR A 621 -14.21 39.66 22.98
C THR A 621 -14.87 40.55 24.02
N ILE A 622 -14.06 41.07 24.93
CA ILE A 622 -14.52 42.05 25.92
C ILE A 622 -14.74 43.38 25.19
N LEU A 623 -15.95 43.94 25.32
CA LEU A 623 -16.35 45.20 24.68
C LEU A 623 -16.09 46.41 25.57
N GLY A 624 -16.26 46.25 26.89
CA GLY A 624 -16.08 47.34 27.86
C GLY A 624 -16.67 47.02 29.23
N GLN A 625 -16.54 47.96 30.17
CA GLN A 625 -16.96 47.80 31.56
C GLN A 625 -17.85 48.98 32.01
N ALA A 626 -18.91 48.69 32.74
CA ALA A 626 -19.79 49.70 33.34
C ALA A 626 -20.04 49.45 34.82
N GLN A 627 -19.99 50.50 35.64
CA GLN A 627 -20.28 50.43 37.08
C GLN A 627 -21.75 50.70 37.34
N VAL A 628 -22.38 49.93 38.21
CA VAL A 628 -23.74 50.19 38.69
C VAL A 628 -23.72 51.31 39.73
N LEU A 629 -24.37 52.44 39.42
CA LEU A 629 -24.52 53.57 40.34
C LEU A 629 -25.79 53.45 41.17
N GLN A 630 -26.87 52.98 40.56
CA GLN A 630 -28.16 52.87 41.23
C GLN A 630 -29.02 51.78 40.59
N VAL A 631 -29.79 51.06 41.39
CA VAL A 631 -30.76 50.07 40.90
C VAL A 631 -32.18 50.64 41.08
N PHE A 632 -32.91 50.79 39.97
CA PHE A 632 -34.23 51.41 39.95
C PHE A 632 -35.37 50.41 40.10
N PHE A 633 -35.20 49.21 39.53
CA PHE A 633 -36.24 48.20 39.52
C PHE A 633 -35.63 46.81 39.54
N ASN A 634 -36.17 45.93 40.38
CA ASN A 634 -35.70 44.55 40.48
C ASN A 634 -36.89 43.58 40.58
N LYS A 635 -37.04 42.70 39.60
CA LYS A 635 -38.07 41.64 39.57
C LYS A 635 -37.39 40.33 39.17
N LYS A 636 -37.29 39.35 40.07
CA LYS A 636 -36.76 37.98 39.88
C LYS A 636 -35.58 37.84 38.90
N GLN A 637 -35.81 37.91 37.59
CA GLN A 637 -34.80 37.77 36.52
C GLN A 637 -34.51 39.03 35.71
N THR A 638 -35.12 40.18 36.03
CA THR A 638 -34.93 41.44 35.29
C THR A 638 -34.65 42.57 36.26
N THR A 639 -33.54 43.26 36.04
CA THR A 639 -33.08 44.39 36.85
C THR A 639 -32.83 45.59 35.95
N ILE A 640 -33.31 46.77 36.34
CA ILE A 640 -32.99 48.05 35.67
C ILE A 640 -32.00 48.79 36.55
N ALA A 641 -30.78 48.94 36.05
CA ALA A 641 -29.70 49.63 36.72
C ALA A 641 -29.29 50.88 35.94
N GLY A 642 -29.10 51.99 36.65
CA GLY A 642 -28.34 53.14 36.18
C GLY A 642 -26.86 52.84 36.33
N CYS A 643 -26.15 52.82 35.20
CA CYS A 643 -24.75 52.46 35.12
C CYS A 643 -23.94 53.57 34.45
N LYS A 644 -22.66 53.68 34.79
CA LYS A 644 -21.71 54.55 34.10
C LYS A 644 -20.65 53.70 33.42
N VAL A 645 -20.39 53.94 32.14
CA VAL A 645 -19.33 53.24 31.41
C VAL A 645 -17.98 53.72 31.93
N ILE A 646 -17.21 52.80 32.53
CA ILE A 646 -15.88 53.09 33.08
C ILE A 646 -14.82 52.99 31.99
N LYS A 647 -14.97 52.03 31.08
CA LYS A 647 -13.94 51.69 30.11
C LYS A 647 -14.53 51.21 28.79
N ASP A 648 -14.00 51.74 27.69
CA ASP A 648 -14.34 51.39 26.31
C ASP A 648 -15.82 51.65 25.97
N LEU A 649 -16.59 50.58 25.72
CA LEU A 649 -17.88 50.63 25.03
C LEU A 649 -18.84 49.57 25.57
N VAL A 650 -20.11 49.92 25.76
CA VAL A 650 -21.19 48.96 26.03
C VAL A 650 -22.18 48.95 24.88
N ARG A 651 -22.43 47.77 24.30
CA ARG A 651 -23.42 47.56 23.23
C ARG A 651 -24.70 46.93 23.75
N ASN A 652 -25.82 47.31 23.13
CA ASN A 652 -27.10 46.67 23.35
C ASN A 652 -27.05 45.19 22.92
N LYS A 653 -27.74 44.29 23.64
CA LYS A 653 -27.70 42.82 23.44
C LYS A 653 -26.35 42.13 23.70
N ALA A 654 -25.37 42.81 24.28
CA ALA A 654 -24.14 42.16 24.74
C ALA A 654 -24.41 41.24 25.95
N LYS A 655 -23.60 40.20 26.11
CA LYS A 655 -23.57 39.40 27.33
C LYS A 655 -22.79 40.15 28.40
N LEU A 656 -23.18 39.98 29.66
CA LEU A 656 -22.58 40.62 30.80
C LEU A 656 -22.03 39.60 31.79
N ARG A 657 -20.85 39.87 32.31
CA ARG A 657 -20.30 39.27 33.51
C ARG A 657 -20.43 40.27 34.65
N VAL A 658 -21.07 39.86 35.74
CA VAL A 658 -21.21 40.70 36.93
C VAL A 658 -20.03 40.39 37.85
N ILE A 659 -19.29 41.43 38.22
CA ILE A 659 -18.10 41.36 39.06
C ILE A 659 -18.35 42.19 40.31
N ARG A 660 -18.20 41.57 41.49
CA ARG A 660 -18.31 42.22 42.80
C ARG A 660 -17.09 41.86 43.62
N ASP A 661 -16.45 42.86 44.22
CA ASP A 661 -15.21 42.70 44.98
C ASP A 661 -14.10 41.92 44.23
N GLY A 662 -14.04 42.12 42.91
CA GLY A 662 -13.08 41.43 42.02
C GLY A 662 -13.40 39.97 41.69
N LYS A 663 -14.57 39.44 42.10
CA LYS A 663 -15.01 38.06 41.78
C LYS A 663 -16.21 38.07 40.83
N VAL A 664 -16.20 37.16 39.86
CA VAL A 664 -17.35 36.94 38.96
C VAL A 664 -18.45 36.23 39.74
N ILE A 665 -19.55 36.94 39.99
CA ILE A 665 -20.71 36.45 40.76
C ILE A 665 -21.79 35.84 39.86
N GLY A 666 -21.81 36.17 38.57
CA GLY A 666 -22.63 35.47 37.59
C GLY A 666 -22.66 36.15 36.23
N ALA A 667 -23.51 35.63 35.35
CA ALA A 667 -23.66 36.08 33.98
C ALA A 667 -25.10 36.55 33.71
N GLY A 668 -25.27 37.42 32.72
CA GLY A 668 -26.57 37.77 32.16
C GLY A 668 -26.43 38.46 30.82
N GLU A 669 -27.47 39.16 30.39
CA GLU A 669 -27.51 39.83 29.09
C GLU A 669 -28.20 41.21 29.17
N ILE A 670 -27.82 42.11 28.26
CA ILE A 670 -28.47 43.42 28.12
C ILE A 670 -29.70 43.25 27.22
N GLN A 671 -30.91 43.37 27.76
CA GLN A 671 -32.12 43.40 26.93
C GLN A 671 -32.34 44.75 26.26
N SER A 672 -31.98 45.84 26.94
CA SER A 672 -32.16 47.20 26.44
C SER A 672 -31.12 48.11 27.06
N LEU A 673 -30.51 48.95 26.23
CA LEU A 673 -29.64 50.04 26.63
C LEU A 673 -30.33 51.38 26.30
N LYS A 674 -30.43 52.27 27.27
CA LYS A 674 -31.03 53.60 27.10
C LYS A 674 -30.12 54.70 27.63
N LYS A 675 -30.08 55.84 26.96
CA LYS A 675 -29.49 57.07 27.48
C LYS A 675 -30.62 58.01 27.86
N VAL A 676 -30.79 58.26 29.16
CA VAL A 676 -31.91 59.02 29.73
C VAL A 676 -33.28 58.40 29.40
N SER A 677 -33.83 58.64 28.21
CA SER A 677 -35.11 58.11 27.72
C SER A 677 -35.02 57.49 26.32
N GLU A 678 -33.93 57.67 25.60
CA GLU A 678 -33.77 57.21 24.23
C GLU A 678 -33.04 55.86 24.16
N PRO A 679 -33.55 54.88 23.39
CA PRO A 679 -32.84 53.63 23.14
C PRO A 679 -31.60 53.88 22.28
N VAL A 680 -30.47 53.34 22.70
CA VAL A 680 -29.18 53.51 22.02
C VAL A 680 -28.54 52.16 21.77
N ASN A 681 -27.82 52.02 20.65
CA ASN A 681 -27.14 50.78 20.29
C ASN A 681 -25.79 50.63 20.99
N GLU A 682 -25.10 51.73 21.24
CA GLU A 682 -23.79 51.76 21.89
C GLU A 682 -23.59 53.03 22.72
N LEU A 683 -22.83 52.89 23.81
CA LEU A 683 -22.42 53.99 24.67
C LEU A 683 -20.93 53.87 25.01
N GLY A 684 -20.22 54.99 24.85
CA GLY A 684 -18.79 55.08 25.12
C GLY A 684 -18.46 55.51 26.54
N GLU A 685 -17.17 55.50 26.84
CA GLU A 685 -16.58 55.80 28.14
C GLU A 685 -17.06 57.13 28.76
N GLY A 686 -17.29 57.11 30.07
CA GLY A 686 -17.70 58.27 30.86
C GLY A 686 -19.19 58.61 30.78
N GLN A 687 -19.96 57.98 29.89
CA GLN A 687 -21.40 58.24 29.76
C GLN A 687 -22.25 57.43 30.74
N GLU A 688 -23.32 58.04 31.22
CA GLU A 688 -24.34 57.39 32.06
C GLU A 688 -25.44 56.76 31.19
N CYS A 689 -25.92 55.60 31.62
CA CYS A 689 -26.84 54.77 30.86
C CYS A 689 -27.79 54.00 31.78
N GLY A 690 -28.99 53.72 31.28
CA GLY A 690 -29.89 52.75 31.86
C GLY A 690 -29.73 51.40 31.17
N ILE A 691 -29.29 50.40 31.92
CA ILE A 691 -29.17 49.01 31.45
C ILE A 691 -30.34 48.21 32.01
N LYS A 692 -31.15 47.63 31.11
CA LYS A 692 -32.10 46.58 31.47
C LYS A 692 -31.38 45.23 31.37
N TYR A 693 -30.91 44.75 32.52
CA TYR A 693 -30.23 43.47 32.70
C TYR A 693 -31.25 42.34 32.84
N PHE A 694 -30.96 41.22 32.18
CA PHE A 694 -31.66 39.96 32.38
C PHE A 694 -30.67 38.89 32.82
N GLY A 695 -30.97 38.23 33.94
CA GLY A 695 -30.13 37.19 34.52
C GLY A 695 -30.53 36.87 35.95
N ASP A 696 -29.94 35.81 36.50
CA ASP A 696 -30.34 35.26 37.79
C ASP A 696 -29.69 36.00 38.99
N VAL A 697 -28.70 36.87 38.72
CA VAL A 697 -28.01 37.64 39.76
C VAL A 697 -28.67 38.99 39.98
N ILE A 698 -28.93 39.30 41.25
CA ILE A 698 -29.40 40.63 41.66
C ILE A 698 -28.22 41.61 41.66
N LEU A 699 -28.30 42.62 40.80
CA LEU A 699 -27.32 43.70 40.74
C LEU A 699 -27.40 44.57 42.02
N GLN A 700 -26.23 44.96 42.53
CA GLN A 700 -26.05 45.87 43.65
C GLN A 700 -25.32 47.13 43.20
N VAL A 701 -25.41 48.18 44.01
CA VAL A 701 -24.60 49.40 43.81
C VAL A 701 -23.13 49.03 43.93
N ASP A 702 -22.28 49.64 43.11
CA ASP A 702 -20.85 49.39 42.96
C ASP A 702 -20.45 48.09 42.24
N ASP A 703 -21.41 47.28 41.76
CA ASP A 703 -21.09 46.15 40.88
C ASP A 703 -20.49 46.62 39.56
N ILE A 704 -19.48 45.89 39.06
CA ILE A 704 -18.89 46.10 37.73
C ILE A 704 -19.51 45.11 36.75
N LEU A 705 -20.09 45.63 35.68
CA LEU A 705 -20.66 44.88 34.57
C LEU A 705 -19.66 44.87 33.42
N GLU A 706 -19.04 43.73 33.17
CA GLU A 706 -18.15 43.52 32.04
C GLU A 706 -18.94 42.99 30.84
N ALA A 707 -19.07 43.81 29.81
CA ALA A 707 -19.74 43.46 28.57
C ALA A 707 -18.79 42.67 27.66
N TYR A 708 -19.23 41.51 27.19
CA TYR A 708 -18.50 40.70 26.22
C TYR A 708 -19.43 40.18 25.13
N MET A 709 -18.84 39.90 23.97
CA MET A 709 -19.51 39.29 22.84
C MET A 709 -18.80 37.99 22.48
N THR A 710 -19.57 36.96 22.20
CA THR A 710 -19.05 35.70 21.67
C THR A 710 -19.04 35.77 20.15
N GLU A 711 -17.86 35.82 19.54
CA GLU A 711 -17.70 35.67 18.10
C GLU A 711 -17.35 34.23 17.75
N ARG A 712 -18.01 33.69 16.72
CA ARG A 712 -17.67 32.37 16.18
C ARG A 712 -16.64 32.56 15.09
N ARG A 713 -15.39 32.16 15.35
CA ARG A 713 -14.32 32.17 14.34
C ARG A 713 -14.13 30.77 13.78
N LYS A 714 -14.01 30.65 12.45
CA LYS A 714 -13.61 29.39 11.84
C LYS A 714 -12.19 29.05 12.31
N LYS A 715 -12.02 27.86 12.87
CA LYS A 715 -10.73 27.34 13.31
C LYS A 715 -9.95 26.89 12.07
N GLU A 716 -8.67 27.24 11.99
CA GLU A 716 -7.77 26.70 10.97
C GLU A 716 -7.10 25.44 11.50
N LEU A 717 -6.94 24.45 10.62
CA LEU A 717 -6.32 23.19 10.98
C LEU A 717 -4.82 23.40 11.18
N LYS A 718 -4.38 23.42 12.44
CA LYS A 718 -2.96 23.38 12.77
C LYS A 718 -2.48 21.93 12.64
N LEU A 719 -1.55 21.71 11.72
CA LEU A 719 -0.84 20.44 11.59
C LEU A 719 0.19 20.37 12.72
N SER A 720 0.30 19.19 13.35
CA SER A 720 1.23 18.91 14.44
C SER A 720 2.61 18.54 13.90
#